data_AF-A0A9W6R287-F1
#
_entry.id   AF-A0A9W6R287-F1
#
_cell.length_a   1.000
_cell.length_b   1.000
_cell.length_c   1.000
_cell.angle_alpha   90.00
_cell.angle_beta   90.00
_cell.angle_gamma   90.00
#
_symmetry.space_group_name_H-M   'P 1'
#
loop_
_entity.id
_entity.type
_entity.pdbx_description
1 polymer ?
#
loop_
_entity_poly.entity_id
_entity_poly.type
_entity_poly.pdbx_seq_one_letter_code
_entity_poly.pdbx_strand_id
1 'polypeptide(L)'
;MIRTMVRIRARPGCEAAVEAAWRAVAGEVGELAGNLMHDLLLDANDPRAFVVVTEWADEKALADYENGPVAARFADAVRPLREPSGVDGYRVMREGPEGTGPRICVDVEVTVPADRLAEFEQGYVQVAPRMARVPGYVREDLLRQPGSDIFHIFAEWRSEADFFRWIGNPAHAKEEAGPIAAFLLEFRRRLFRLEAPPENQPNPSTGREVDVQSTTDVLIVGAGPTGLTTAVELARRGIDCRVIDKLATPPSQADKAIGVHCRTMELWEDQGVVREAMDAGIWLTGQMVFVNGQEIHRMSWELPELPYAHLGLPQYETERILTDRLATLGVRPQRGTELAAFTQDDDGVLATLATTGGGTETVRAKYLVGCDGAHSKVRELLGLKFSGGLGQFPQLFMLGDVDVDWGMPEGHLLRFMHETDGQMDNMLVAVPLRGESRYRIATLAPPRFFAQTGGKDAPPGFSEELAEPTLADVQAALGQLAPAGTRASNLRWSSVFRISHGIVDRYGDGRVFVAGDAAHLHPPAGGQGMNTGIQDAWNLAWKLALAVRGVAAPGLLASYETERRPKGEEIVGRAVRMAFTDELDREDLKRQFLQEMSMLLSYSDSPLVGESVSAPKALAGGPKPGDRAPDVGGLRRRGVGHPLRLFDLTRGTRHTLLIYADASADEATMAATEKLSAAVREQACGEIDVYLLVSPDARVLSLLDPPAVTDHGGEFRATYGVRGTALYLIRPDGHVGFRSLPLDADALRANLRLVFGGAR
;
A
#
# COMPACT_ATOMS: atom_id res chain seq x y z
N MET A 1 -20.23 22.03 27.43
CA MET A 1 -20.89 22.25 26.12
C MET A 1 -19.96 21.79 25.01
N ILE A 2 -20.53 21.12 24.01
CA ILE A 2 -19.82 20.59 22.85
C ILE A 2 -20.35 21.29 21.61
N ARG A 3 -19.46 21.83 20.78
CA ARG A 3 -19.80 22.46 19.51
C ARG A 3 -19.23 21.64 18.37
N THR A 4 -20.01 21.37 17.34
CA THR A 4 -19.54 20.70 16.11
C THR A 4 -19.63 21.64 14.92
N MET A 5 -18.74 21.45 13.94
CA MET A 5 -18.78 22.14 12.65
C MET A 5 -18.66 21.12 11.52
N VAL A 6 -19.63 21.12 10.62
CA VAL A 6 -19.65 20.24 9.44
C VAL A 6 -19.63 21.09 8.18
N ARG A 7 -18.53 21.03 7.42
CA ARG A 7 -18.37 21.76 6.16
C ARG A 7 -18.97 20.97 5.01
N ILE A 8 -19.82 21.63 4.23
CA ILE A 8 -20.51 21.08 3.07
C ILE A 8 -20.22 21.99 1.90
N ARG A 9 -19.56 21.47 0.86
CA ARG A 9 -19.41 22.18 -0.41
C ARG A 9 -20.47 21.70 -1.40
N ALA A 10 -21.39 22.58 -1.78
CA ALA A 10 -22.44 22.28 -2.73
C ALA A 10 -21.87 22.08 -4.14
N ARG A 11 -22.43 21.15 -4.92
CA ARG A 11 -22.20 21.07 -6.36
C ARG A 11 -22.71 22.34 -7.05
N PRO A 12 -22.14 22.74 -8.20
CA PRO A 12 -22.61 23.92 -8.92
C PRO A 12 -24.12 23.87 -9.19
N GLY A 13 -24.85 24.89 -8.76
CA GLY A 13 -26.31 24.98 -8.93
C GLY A 13 -27.15 24.26 -7.86
N CYS A 14 -26.53 23.65 -6.86
CA CYS A 14 -27.21 22.97 -5.75
C CYS A 14 -27.25 23.78 -4.44
N GLU A 15 -26.77 25.03 -4.43
CA GLU A 15 -26.58 25.86 -3.23
C GLU A 15 -27.90 26.06 -2.47
N ALA A 16 -28.95 26.50 -3.18
CA ALA A 16 -30.28 26.67 -2.59
C ALA A 16 -30.91 25.35 -2.09
N ALA A 17 -30.56 24.22 -2.72
CA ALA A 17 -31.07 22.91 -2.32
C ALA A 17 -30.40 22.41 -1.02
N VAL A 18 -29.11 22.69 -0.82
CA VAL A 18 -28.41 22.41 0.44
C VAL A 18 -28.99 23.23 1.58
N GLU A 19 -29.23 24.53 1.35
CA GLU A 19 -29.86 25.40 2.35
C GLU A 19 -31.29 24.94 2.69
N ALA A 20 -32.09 24.57 1.68
CA ALA A 20 -33.43 24.04 1.90
C ALA A 20 -33.43 22.71 2.68
N ALA A 21 -32.45 21.83 2.40
CA ALA A 21 -32.30 20.56 3.12
C ALA A 21 -32.01 20.78 4.61
N TRP A 22 -31.17 21.78 4.96
CA TRP A 22 -30.95 22.14 6.36
C TRP A 22 -32.20 22.72 7.02
N ARG A 23 -32.86 23.70 6.37
CA ARG A 23 -34.07 24.32 6.91
C ARG A 23 -35.18 23.30 7.19
N ALA A 24 -35.27 22.25 6.37
CA ALA A 24 -36.26 21.18 6.55
C ALA A 24 -36.09 20.41 7.86
N VAL A 25 -34.87 20.31 8.40
CA VAL A 25 -34.58 19.60 9.66
C VAL A 25 -34.31 20.52 10.84
N ALA A 26 -33.97 21.79 10.61
CA ALA A 26 -33.50 22.71 11.65
C ALA A 26 -34.48 22.82 12.84
N GLY A 27 -35.79 22.91 12.58
CA GLY A 27 -36.80 22.95 13.63
C GLY A 27 -36.80 21.70 14.50
N GLU A 28 -36.67 20.51 13.89
CA GLU A 28 -36.57 19.24 14.63
C GLU A 28 -35.26 19.15 15.42
N VAL A 29 -34.14 19.68 14.90
CA VAL A 29 -32.87 19.75 15.64
C VAL A 29 -33.02 20.58 16.91
N GLY A 30 -33.72 21.71 16.83
CA GLY A 30 -34.00 22.58 17.98
C GLY A 30 -34.88 21.96 19.06
N GLU A 31 -35.70 20.95 18.72
CA GLU A 31 -36.56 20.23 19.68
C GLU A 31 -35.83 19.07 20.37
N LEU A 32 -34.63 18.69 19.91
CA LEU A 32 -33.86 17.59 20.50
C LEU A 32 -33.35 17.98 21.90
N ALA A 33 -33.51 17.04 22.83
CA ALA A 33 -33.09 17.22 24.21
C ALA A 33 -31.58 17.48 24.29
N GLY A 34 -31.21 18.60 24.91
CA GLY A 34 -29.81 19.01 25.05
C GLY A 34 -29.22 19.76 23.86
N ASN A 35 -30.00 20.06 22.80
CA ASN A 35 -29.59 21.07 21.81
C ASN A 35 -29.56 22.45 22.48
N LEU A 36 -28.44 23.15 22.33
CA LEU A 36 -28.25 24.51 22.85
C LEU A 36 -28.25 25.56 21.74
N MET A 37 -27.76 25.18 20.57
CA MET A 37 -27.73 26.02 19.37
C MET A 37 -27.62 25.13 18.12
N HIS A 38 -28.19 25.59 17.02
CA HIS A 38 -28.01 25.00 15.71
C HIS A 38 -28.10 26.12 14.66
N ASP A 39 -27.16 26.17 13.74
CA ASP A 39 -27.10 27.21 12.71
C ASP A 39 -26.42 26.71 11.43
N LEU A 40 -26.67 27.41 10.34
CA LEU A 40 -26.02 27.20 9.04
C LEU A 40 -25.29 28.46 8.66
N LEU A 41 -23.97 28.42 8.65
CA LEU A 41 -23.13 29.55 8.25
C LEU A 41 -22.66 29.40 6.81
N LEU A 42 -22.39 30.54 6.15
CA LEU A 42 -21.82 30.61 4.81
C LEU A 42 -20.35 30.98 4.90
N ASP A 43 -19.50 30.34 4.10
CA ASP A 43 -18.12 30.79 3.93
C ASP A 43 -18.10 32.11 3.16
N ALA A 44 -17.53 33.14 3.77
CA ALA A 44 -17.46 34.47 3.16
C ALA A 44 -16.60 34.49 1.89
N ASN A 45 -15.68 33.53 1.72
CA ASN A 45 -14.77 33.44 0.58
C ASN A 45 -15.22 32.42 -0.48
N ASP A 46 -16.18 31.55 -0.16
CA ASP A 46 -16.73 30.56 -1.10
C ASP A 46 -18.26 30.49 -0.99
N PRO A 47 -19.02 31.07 -1.95
CA PRO A 47 -20.48 31.08 -1.90
C PRO A 47 -21.11 29.68 -2.04
N ARG A 48 -20.31 28.64 -2.35
CA ARG A 48 -20.76 27.25 -2.43
C ARG A 48 -20.44 26.44 -1.18
N ALA A 49 -19.74 27.03 -0.20
CA ALA A 49 -19.37 26.35 1.04
C ALA A 49 -20.25 26.79 2.21
N PHE A 50 -20.88 25.81 2.82
CA PHE A 50 -21.74 25.93 3.98
C PHE A 50 -21.07 25.25 5.18
N VAL A 51 -21.34 25.75 6.38
CA VAL A 51 -20.87 25.14 7.62
C VAL A 51 -22.06 25.01 8.56
N VAL A 52 -22.46 23.76 8.84
CA VAL A 52 -23.46 23.48 9.87
C VAL A 52 -22.77 23.52 11.22
N VAL A 53 -23.27 24.36 12.12
CA VAL A 53 -22.77 24.48 13.49
C VAL A 53 -23.85 24.01 14.45
N THR A 54 -23.52 23.10 15.36
CA THR A 54 -24.46 22.70 16.43
C THR A 54 -23.77 22.74 17.78
N GLU A 55 -24.51 23.10 18.83
CA GLU A 55 -24.06 23.04 20.22
C GLU A 55 -24.95 22.13 21.05
N TRP A 56 -24.31 21.33 21.90
CA TRP A 56 -24.96 20.32 22.73
C TRP A 56 -24.53 20.46 24.19
N ALA A 57 -25.46 20.20 25.10
CA ALA A 57 -25.24 20.28 26.53
C ALA A 57 -24.16 19.30 27.01
N ASP A 58 -24.19 18.07 26.50
CA ASP A 58 -23.30 16.97 26.85
C ASP A 58 -23.11 15.98 25.67
N GLU A 59 -22.24 14.97 25.87
CA GLU A 59 -21.92 13.95 24.85
C GLU A 59 -23.13 13.10 24.48
N LYS A 60 -24.02 12.83 25.44
CA LYS A 60 -25.21 12.02 25.19
C LYS A 60 -26.14 12.75 24.23
N ALA A 61 -26.37 14.04 24.44
CA ALA A 61 -27.21 14.85 23.57
C ALA A 61 -26.64 14.95 22.14
N LEU A 62 -25.32 15.11 21.99
CA LEU A 62 -24.64 15.08 20.69
C LEU A 62 -24.80 13.71 20.01
N ALA A 63 -24.52 12.62 20.74
CA ALA A 63 -24.61 11.26 20.20
C ALA A 63 -26.05 10.89 19.81
N ASP A 64 -27.05 11.32 20.58
CA ASP A 64 -28.47 11.12 20.28
C ASP A 64 -28.88 11.84 18.98
N TYR A 65 -28.30 13.01 18.69
CA TYR A 65 -28.50 13.71 17.42
C TYR A 65 -27.81 13.00 16.26
N GLU A 66 -26.52 12.70 16.39
CA GLU A 66 -25.69 12.14 15.31
C GLU A 66 -26.14 10.73 14.91
N ASN A 67 -26.62 9.93 15.87
CA ASN A 67 -27.23 8.62 15.63
C ASN A 67 -28.74 8.70 15.35
N GLY A 68 -29.31 9.90 15.46
CA GLY A 68 -30.73 10.11 15.40
C GLY A 68 -31.28 10.17 13.97
N PRO A 69 -32.60 9.98 13.81
CA PRO A 69 -33.25 10.01 12.50
C PRO A 69 -33.18 11.39 11.84
N VAL A 70 -32.99 12.47 12.61
CA VAL A 70 -32.90 13.85 12.09
C VAL A 70 -31.58 14.05 11.33
N ALA A 71 -30.45 13.66 11.93
CA ALA A 71 -29.13 13.75 11.27
C ALA A 71 -29.03 12.83 10.05
N ALA A 72 -29.59 11.61 10.12
CA ALA A 72 -29.62 10.67 8.99
C ALA A 72 -30.38 11.24 7.79
N ARG A 73 -31.58 11.83 8.00
CA ARG A 73 -32.36 12.46 6.92
C ARG A 73 -31.61 13.65 6.31
N PHE A 74 -30.97 14.48 7.12
CA PHE A 74 -30.17 15.59 6.61
C PHE A 74 -28.99 15.10 5.76
N ALA A 75 -28.25 14.10 6.26
CA ALA A 75 -27.13 13.51 5.54
C ALA A 75 -27.55 12.89 4.20
N ASP A 76 -28.67 12.17 4.16
CA ASP A 76 -29.20 11.57 2.93
C ASP A 76 -29.67 12.63 1.93
N ALA A 77 -30.33 13.69 2.40
CA ALA A 77 -30.79 14.80 1.55
C ALA A 77 -29.63 15.58 0.92
N VAL A 78 -28.53 15.77 1.65
CA VAL A 78 -27.37 16.55 1.18
C VAL A 78 -26.38 15.70 0.37
N ARG A 79 -26.32 14.38 0.58
CA ARG A 79 -25.37 13.47 -0.12
C ARG A 79 -25.31 13.65 -1.64
N PRO A 80 -26.43 13.75 -2.40
CA PRO A 80 -26.35 13.97 -3.85
C PRO A 80 -26.04 15.42 -4.24
N LEU A 81 -26.24 16.37 -3.33
CA LEU A 81 -26.11 17.82 -3.57
C LEU A 81 -24.69 18.34 -3.33
N ARG A 82 -23.83 17.56 -2.65
CA ARG A 82 -22.47 17.97 -2.26
C ARG A 82 -21.38 17.34 -3.11
N GLU A 83 -20.21 17.98 -3.12
CA GLU A 83 -18.96 17.39 -3.59
C GLU A 83 -18.39 16.42 -2.53
N PRO A 84 -17.63 15.38 -2.94
CA PRO A 84 -16.91 14.53 -2.00
C PRO A 84 -15.98 15.38 -1.12
N SER A 85 -16.09 15.23 0.20
CA SER A 85 -15.34 16.04 1.17
C SER A 85 -14.09 15.27 1.62
N GLY A 86 -12.95 15.96 1.77
CA GLY A 86 -11.75 15.41 2.41
C GLY A 86 -11.86 15.35 3.94
N VAL A 87 -10.81 14.86 4.60
CA VAL A 87 -10.74 14.61 6.07
C VAL A 87 -11.03 15.86 6.93
N ASP A 88 -10.85 17.08 6.39
CA ASP A 88 -11.07 18.35 7.10
C ASP A 88 -12.54 18.81 7.24
N GLY A 89 -13.51 17.97 6.81
CA GLY A 89 -14.92 18.34 6.71
C GLY A 89 -15.74 18.35 8.01
N TYR A 90 -15.22 17.80 9.12
CA TYR A 90 -15.94 17.69 10.40
C TYR A 90 -15.02 18.04 11.57
N ARG A 91 -15.49 18.90 12.50
CA ARG A 91 -14.74 19.31 13.70
C ARG A 91 -15.60 19.20 14.94
N VAL A 92 -15.01 18.71 16.03
CA VAL A 92 -15.59 18.74 17.39
C VAL A 92 -14.76 19.67 18.26
N MET A 93 -15.45 20.55 18.96
CA MET A 93 -14.89 21.62 19.77
C MET A 93 -15.52 21.57 21.16
N ARG A 94 -14.71 21.59 22.22
CA ARG A 94 -15.22 21.55 23.59
C ARG A 94 -14.88 22.81 24.34
N GLU A 95 -15.87 23.35 25.04
CA GLU A 95 -15.64 24.39 26.03
C GLU A 95 -14.92 23.77 27.24
N GLY A 96 -13.79 24.33 27.65
CA GLY A 96 -12.99 23.81 28.76
C GLY A 96 -12.15 24.89 29.45
N PRO A 97 -11.74 24.67 30.71
CA PRO A 97 -10.90 25.62 31.44
C PRO A 97 -9.48 25.69 30.87
N GLU A 98 -8.80 26.81 31.12
CA GLU A 98 -7.45 27.12 30.64
C GLU A 98 -6.45 25.98 30.97
N GLY A 99 -5.68 25.54 29.97
CA GLY A 99 -4.37 24.88 30.17
C GLY A 99 -4.21 23.42 29.77
N THR A 100 -5.16 22.75 29.10
CA THR A 100 -5.01 21.31 28.78
C THR A 100 -5.51 20.90 27.39
N GLY A 101 -4.69 21.11 26.34
CA GLY A 101 -4.94 20.56 25.00
C GLY A 101 -3.87 20.98 23.97
N PRO A 102 -3.53 20.14 22.97
CA PRO A 102 -2.47 20.43 22.00
C PRO A 102 -2.89 21.38 20.86
N ARG A 103 -4.18 21.77 20.72
CA ARG A 103 -4.68 22.80 19.78
C ARG A 103 -5.97 23.44 20.32
N ILE A 104 -6.20 24.71 20.02
CA ILE A 104 -7.42 25.44 20.39
C ILE A 104 -8.07 26.14 19.18
N CYS A 105 -9.37 26.38 19.26
CA CYS A 105 -10.15 27.21 18.33
C CYS A 105 -10.67 28.42 19.09
N VAL A 106 -10.53 29.60 18.52
CA VAL A 106 -11.10 30.84 19.04
C VAL A 106 -12.21 31.23 18.08
N ASP A 107 -13.44 31.28 18.56
CA ASP A 107 -14.56 31.89 17.83
C ASP A 107 -14.66 33.36 18.23
N VAL A 108 -14.47 34.25 17.27
CA VAL A 108 -14.65 35.70 17.42
C VAL A 108 -15.89 36.11 16.63
N GLU A 109 -16.98 36.38 17.35
CA GLU A 109 -18.23 36.89 16.81
C GLU A 109 -18.17 38.42 16.74
N VAL A 110 -18.39 38.95 15.54
CA VAL A 110 -18.31 40.37 15.22
C VAL A 110 -19.58 40.81 14.50
N THR A 111 -20.18 41.92 14.93
CA THR A 111 -21.26 42.56 14.19
C THR A 111 -20.69 43.65 13.27
N VAL A 112 -20.92 43.51 11.98
CA VAL A 112 -20.39 44.42 10.94
C VAL A 112 -21.56 45.23 10.36
N PRO A 113 -21.64 46.54 10.60
CA PRO A 113 -22.70 47.38 10.05
C PRO A 113 -22.80 47.26 8.53
N ALA A 114 -24.01 47.12 8.00
CA ALA A 114 -24.25 46.92 6.56
C ALA A 114 -23.59 48.00 5.67
N ASP A 115 -23.50 49.25 6.14
CA ASP A 115 -22.85 50.37 5.44
C ASP A 115 -21.32 50.31 5.45
N ARG A 116 -20.73 49.46 6.30
CA ARG A 116 -19.28 49.23 6.43
C ARG A 116 -18.87 47.80 6.09
N LEU A 117 -19.77 46.98 5.53
CA LEU A 117 -19.50 45.60 5.16
C LEU A 117 -18.33 45.47 4.17
N ALA A 118 -18.33 46.28 3.11
CA ALA A 118 -17.26 46.27 2.11
C ALA A 118 -15.90 46.67 2.70
N GLU A 119 -15.90 47.57 3.70
CA GLU A 119 -14.68 47.97 4.41
C GLU A 119 -14.13 46.81 5.24
N PHE A 120 -15.00 46.08 5.96
CA PHE A 120 -14.62 44.90 6.73
C PHE A 120 -14.07 43.78 5.83
N GLU A 121 -14.77 43.43 4.75
CA GLU A 121 -14.33 42.37 3.82
C GLU A 121 -12.98 42.71 3.18
N GLN A 122 -12.80 43.95 2.71
CA GLN A 122 -11.52 44.40 2.15
C GLN A 122 -10.41 44.45 3.20
N GLY A 123 -10.73 44.83 4.43
CA GLY A 123 -9.80 44.82 5.54
C GLY A 123 -9.36 43.39 5.89
N TYR A 124 -10.30 42.45 5.92
CA TYR A 124 -10.05 41.06 6.28
C TYR A 124 -9.13 40.37 5.28
N VAL A 125 -9.34 40.58 3.98
CA VAL A 125 -8.46 40.09 2.90
C VAL A 125 -7.01 40.56 3.08
N GLN A 126 -6.80 41.74 3.67
CA GLN A 126 -5.45 42.25 3.95
C GLN A 126 -4.83 41.67 5.23
N VAL A 127 -5.66 41.22 6.18
CA VAL A 127 -5.25 40.74 7.51
C VAL A 127 -4.97 39.25 7.50
N ALA A 128 -5.78 38.43 6.81
CA ALA A 128 -5.62 36.97 6.79
C ALA A 128 -4.19 36.48 6.42
N PRO A 129 -3.49 37.07 5.42
CA PRO A 129 -2.11 36.67 5.12
C PRO A 129 -1.08 37.08 6.21
N ARG A 130 -1.38 38.11 7.01
CA ARG A 130 -0.54 38.53 8.14
C ARG A 130 -0.72 37.56 9.30
N MET A 131 -1.96 37.18 9.59
CA MET A 131 -2.32 36.18 10.60
C MET A 131 -1.61 34.85 10.35
N ALA A 132 -1.54 34.40 9.09
CA ALA A 132 -0.82 33.19 8.70
C ALA A 132 0.70 33.19 9.05
N ARG A 133 1.29 34.35 9.38
CA ARG A 133 2.71 34.48 9.77
C ARG A 133 2.91 34.58 11.28
N VAL A 134 1.83 34.67 12.06
CA VAL A 134 1.90 34.79 13.51
C VAL A 134 2.35 33.44 14.11
N PRO A 135 3.38 33.42 14.98
CA PRO A 135 3.84 32.19 15.61
C PRO A 135 2.72 31.47 16.36
N GLY A 136 2.53 30.18 16.06
CA GLY A 136 1.52 29.34 16.69
C GLY A 136 0.11 29.44 16.10
N TYR A 137 -0.13 30.38 15.19
CA TYR A 137 -1.36 30.43 14.40
C TYR A 137 -1.37 29.30 13.34
N VAL A 138 -2.52 28.67 13.12
CA VAL A 138 -2.64 27.54 12.17
C VAL A 138 -3.46 27.91 10.94
N ARG A 139 -4.71 28.34 11.15
CA ARG A 139 -5.65 28.74 10.10
C ARG A 139 -6.84 29.48 10.71
N GLU A 140 -7.65 30.11 9.88
CA GLU A 140 -8.97 30.59 10.28
C GLU A 140 -10.01 30.39 9.18
N ASP A 141 -11.28 30.34 9.58
CA ASP A 141 -12.42 30.43 8.66
C ASP A 141 -13.22 31.70 8.98
N LEU A 142 -13.52 32.50 7.94
CA LEU A 142 -14.46 33.61 8.03
C LEU A 142 -15.83 33.13 7.57
N LEU A 143 -16.76 33.04 8.51
CA LEU A 143 -18.11 32.56 8.27
C LEU A 143 -19.13 33.67 8.57
N ARG A 144 -20.22 33.70 7.79
CA ARG A 144 -21.32 34.68 7.94
C ARG A 144 -22.63 33.98 8.24
N GLN A 145 -23.39 34.51 9.19
CA GLN A 145 -24.78 34.09 9.43
C GLN A 145 -25.68 34.56 8.28
N PRO A 146 -26.41 33.67 7.59
CA PRO A 146 -27.26 34.02 6.45
C PRO A 146 -28.28 35.10 6.79
N GLY A 147 -28.33 36.16 5.96
CA GLY A 147 -29.30 37.24 6.15
C GLY A 147 -29.04 38.15 7.36
N SER A 148 -27.86 38.08 7.99
CA SER A 148 -27.47 38.92 9.11
C SER A 148 -26.19 39.73 8.85
N ASP A 149 -25.90 40.63 9.79
CA ASP A 149 -24.69 41.44 9.89
C ASP A 149 -23.63 40.80 10.81
N ILE A 150 -23.79 39.52 11.18
CA ILE A 150 -22.93 38.80 12.12
C ILE A 150 -21.92 37.92 11.36
N PHE A 151 -20.65 38.07 11.71
CA PHE A 151 -19.52 37.30 11.23
C PHE A 151 -18.86 36.54 12.37
N HIS A 152 -18.36 35.35 12.06
CA HIS A 152 -17.56 34.51 12.93
C HIS A 152 -16.19 34.31 12.32
N ILE A 153 -15.14 34.63 13.07
CA ILE A 153 -13.75 34.30 12.74
C ILE A 153 -13.35 33.12 13.63
N PHE A 154 -13.29 31.91 13.05
CA PHE A 154 -12.86 30.70 13.74
C PHE A 154 -11.37 30.49 13.55
N ALA A 155 -10.54 31.01 14.47
CA ALA A 155 -9.09 30.97 14.40
C ALA A 155 -8.49 29.82 15.22
N GLU A 156 -7.70 28.97 14.58
CA GLU A 156 -7.04 27.82 15.19
C GLU A 156 -5.58 28.11 15.58
N TRP A 157 -5.21 27.67 16.78
CA TRP A 157 -3.86 27.84 17.33
C TRP A 157 -3.26 26.52 17.78
N ARG A 158 -1.93 26.42 17.67
CA ARG A 158 -1.11 25.28 18.12
C ARG A 158 -1.08 25.10 19.62
N SER A 159 -1.40 26.15 20.38
CA SER A 159 -1.59 26.03 21.81
C SER A 159 -2.31 27.27 22.32
N GLU A 160 -2.93 27.11 23.48
CA GLU A 160 -3.47 28.22 24.24
C GLU A 160 -2.39 29.23 24.63
N ALA A 161 -1.18 28.76 24.97
CA ALA A 161 -0.05 29.62 25.28
C ALA A 161 0.38 30.50 24.10
N ASP A 162 0.30 30.00 22.87
CA ASP A 162 0.63 30.79 21.68
C ASP A 162 -0.42 31.88 21.43
N PHE A 163 -1.71 31.55 21.58
CA PHE A 163 -2.79 32.53 21.48
C PHE A 163 -2.70 33.62 22.56
N PHE A 164 -2.46 33.24 23.82
CA PHE A 164 -2.33 34.22 24.91
C PHE A 164 -1.08 35.09 24.77
N ARG A 165 0.02 34.53 24.27
CA ARG A 165 1.22 35.30 23.94
C ARG A 165 0.96 36.33 22.84
N TRP A 166 0.16 35.95 21.85
CA TRP A 166 -0.24 36.83 20.75
C TRP A 166 -1.13 37.98 21.23
N ILE A 167 -2.24 37.72 21.91
CA ILE A 167 -3.10 38.80 22.42
C ILE A 167 -2.41 39.65 23.50
N GLY A 168 -1.41 39.09 24.19
CA GLY A 168 -0.58 39.79 25.16
C GLY A 168 0.48 40.70 24.53
N ASN A 169 0.70 40.63 23.21
CA ASN A 169 1.63 41.50 22.50
C ASN A 169 0.98 42.90 22.29
N PRO A 170 1.58 43.99 22.78
CA PRO A 170 1.04 45.35 22.58
C PRO A 170 0.88 45.79 21.12
N ALA A 171 1.62 45.16 20.19
CA ALA A 171 1.54 45.44 18.75
C ALA A 171 0.34 44.77 18.05
N HIS A 172 -0.26 43.76 18.69
CA HIS A 172 -1.32 42.91 18.12
C HIS A 172 -2.47 43.71 17.49
N ALA A 173 -3.06 44.65 18.24
CA ALA A 173 -4.23 45.41 17.79
C ALA A 173 -3.94 46.40 16.65
N LYS A 174 -2.69 46.87 16.53
CA LYS A 174 -2.32 47.96 15.60
C LYS A 174 -1.65 47.47 14.32
N GLU A 175 -0.83 46.41 14.40
CA GLU A 175 -0.03 45.93 13.29
C GLU A 175 -0.66 44.70 12.59
N GLU A 176 -1.22 43.78 13.37
CA GLU A 176 -1.72 42.49 12.87
C GLU A 176 -3.22 42.52 12.59
N ALA A 177 -4.05 43.03 13.51
CA ALA A 177 -5.49 43.25 13.26
C ALA A 177 -5.75 44.41 12.27
N GLY A 178 -4.86 45.41 12.22
CA GLY A 178 -4.80 46.43 11.17
C GLY A 178 -6.17 47.03 10.77
N PRO A 179 -6.58 46.96 9.48
CA PRO A 179 -7.83 47.55 8.98
C PRO A 179 -9.12 47.03 9.64
N ILE A 180 -9.13 45.81 10.20
CA ILE A 180 -10.33 45.26 10.85
C ILE A 180 -10.40 45.58 12.35
N ALA A 181 -9.38 46.21 12.93
CA ALA A 181 -9.31 46.49 14.37
C ALA A 181 -10.50 47.31 14.88
N ALA A 182 -11.04 48.23 14.07
CA ALA A 182 -12.20 49.03 14.43
C ALA A 182 -13.50 48.21 14.60
N PHE A 183 -13.58 47.02 13.98
CA PHE A 183 -14.70 46.09 14.12
C PHE A 183 -14.51 45.13 15.30
N LEU A 184 -13.28 44.97 15.77
CA LEU A 184 -12.91 44.15 16.93
C LEU A 184 -12.91 44.95 18.24
N LEU A 185 -13.66 46.05 18.31
CA LEU A 185 -13.84 46.83 19.55
C LEU A 185 -14.94 46.26 20.43
N GLU A 186 -16.01 45.74 19.81
CA GLU A 186 -17.16 45.13 20.47
C GLU A 186 -17.41 43.76 19.84
N PHE A 187 -16.64 42.75 20.30
CA PHE A 187 -16.76 41.37 19.85
C PHE A 187 -17.05 40.44 21.01
N ARG A 188 -17.62 39.28 20.71
CA ARG A 188 -17.68 38.17 21.66
C ARG A 188 -16.63 37.14 21.28
N ARG A 189 -15.93 36.62 22.28
CA ARG A 189 -14.93 35.58 22.10
C ARG A 189 -15.28 34.35 22.91
N ARG A 190 -15.25 33.20 22.27
CA ARG A 190 -15.33 31.89 22.95
C ARG A 190 -14.09 31.08 22.62
N LEU A 191 -13.55 30.42 23.63
CA LEU A 191 -12.39 29.54 23.49
C LEU A 191 -12.86 28.10 23.52
N PHE A 192 -12.45 27.33 22.53
CA PHE A 192 -12.70 25.90 22.46
C PHE A 192 -11.40 25.14 22.35
N ARG A 193 -11.36 23.95 22.92
CA ARG A 193 -10.33 22.96 22.59
C ARG A 193 -10.77 22.23 21.33
N LEU A 194 -9.90 22.13 20.33
CA LEU A 194 -10.14 21.19 19.23
C LEU A 194 -9.86 19.80 19.76
N GLU A 195 -10.82 18.92 19.57
CA GLU A 195 -10.48 17.51 19.49
C GLU A 195 -9.81 17.28 18.13
N ALA A 196 -8.73 16.48 18.12
CA ALA A 196 -8.21 15.99 16.85
C ALA A 196 -9.39 15.40 16.04
N PRO A 197 -9.40 15.54 14.69
CA PRO A 197 -10.43 14.88 13.90
C PRO A 197 -10.50 13.41 14.34
N PRO A 198 -11.70 12.82 14.44
CA PRO A 198 -11.87 11.51 15.02
C PRO A 198 -11.24 10.45 14.11
N GLU A 199 -9.93 10.26 14.22
CA GLU A 199 -9.36 8.92 14.28
C GLU A 199 -9.87 8.32 15.59
N ASN A 200 -10.68 7.28 15.51
CA ASN A 200 -11.16 6.48 16.65
C ASN A 200 -12.11 7.17 17.64
N GLN A 201 -13.39 7.33 17.28
CA GLN A 201 -14.47 6.96 18.20
C GLN A 201 -15.79 6.63 17.46
N PRO A 202 -16.51 5.57 17.87
CA PRO A 202 -17.47 4.87 17.02
C PRO A 202 -18.92 5.28 17.28
N ASN A 203 -19.76 5.22 16.23
CA ASN A 203 -21.19 4.98 16.42
C ASN A 203 -21.41 3.48 16.66
N PRO A 204 -22.14 3.07 17.70
CA PRO A 204 -22.43 1.67 17.96
C PRO A 204 -23.55 1.20 17.02
N SER A 205 -23.37 0.06 16.36
CA SER A 205 -24.50 -0.66 15.80
C SER A 205 -24.36 -2.17 15.94
N THR A 206 -24.85 -2.62 17.10
CA THR A 206 -25.64 -3.83 17.35
C THR A 206 -25.10 -5.13 16.78
N GLY A 207 -24.13 -5.71 17.49
CA GLY A 207 -23.72 -7.09 17.23
C GLY A 207 -22.90 -7.77 18.31
N ARG A 208 -23.16 -7.49 19.61
CA ARG A 208 -22.39 -7.87 20.82
C ARG A 208 -21.04 -7.15 20.93
N GLU A 209 -21.13 -5.91 21.38
CA GLU A 209 -20.26 -4.78 21.02
C GLU A 209 -19.80 -4.01 22.27
N VAL A 210 -19.53 -4.70 23.40
CA VAL A 210 -19.31 -4.02 24.69
C VAL A 210 -17.84 -3.55 24.88
N ASP A 211 -16.89 -4.02 24.06
CA ASP A 211 -15.46 -3.73 24.23
C ASP A 211 -14.72 -3.28 22.95
N VAL A 212 -15.40 -3.05 21.80
CA VAL A 212 -14.72 -2.60 20.56
C VAL A 212 -14.30 -1.14 20.66
N GLN A 213 -13.00 -0.86 20.57
CA GLN A 213 -12.45 0.49 20.73
C GLN A 213 -12.18 1.20 19.40
N SER A 214 -11.94 0.46 18.31
CA SER A 214 -11.72 1.03 16.98
C SER A 214 -12.14 0.07 15.85
N THR A 215 -12.34 0.62 14.64
CA THR A 215 -12.73 -0.12 13.43
C THR A 215 -11.78 0.17 12.27
N THR A 216 -11.65 -0.78 11.33
CA THR A 216 -10.94 -0.57 10.05
C THR A 216 -11.47 -1.51 8.97
N ASP A 217 -11.21 -1.26 7.67
CA ASP A 217 -11.55 -2.27 6.66
C ASP A 217 -10.58 -3.46 6.74
N VAL A 218 -9.28 -3.21 6.84
CA VAL A 218 -8.26 -4.27 6.88
C VAL A 218 -7.24 -4.04 7.99
N LEU A 219 -7.13 -5.00 8.92
CA LEU A 219 -6.06 -5.04 9.91
C LEU A 219 -4.87 -5.86 9.38
N ILE A 220 -3.69 -5.25 9.32
CA ILE A 220 -2.44 -5.87 8.87
C ILE A 220 -1.53 -6.06 10.09
N VAL A 221 -1.11 -7.29 10.34
CA VAL A 221 -0.26 -7.65 11.48
C VAL A 221 1.16 -7.90 10.98
N GLY A 222 2.09 -7.01 11.32
CA GLY A 222 3.48 -7.01 10.88
C GLY A 222 3.75 -5.90 9.85
N ALA A 223 4.74 -5.06 10.12
CA ALA A 223 5.19 -3.95 9.28
C ALA A 223 6.55 -4.23 8.60
N GLY A 224 6.80 -5.50 8.25
CA GLY A 224 7.88 -5.88 7.34
C GLY A 224 7.52 -5.65 5.86
N PRO A 225 8.37 -6.04 4.90
CA PRO A 225 8.16 -5.75 3.47
C PRO A 225 6.80 -6.21 2.93
N THR A 226 6.35 -7.40 3.34
CA THR A 226 5.04 -7.96 2.95
C THR A 226 3.90 -7.08 3.46
N GLY A 227 3.86 -6.78 4.75
CA GLY A 227 2.77 -6.01 5.36
C GLY A 227 2.74 -4.56 4.90
N LEU A 228 3.90 -3.93 4.73
CA LEU A 228 4.00 -2.59 4.16
C LEU A 228 3.55 -2.56 2.70
N THR A 229 3.88 -3.59 1.91
CA THR A 229 3.37 -3.73 0.53
C THR A 229 1.85 -3.85 0.53
N THR A 230 1.28 -4.71 1.38
CA THR A 230 -0.18 -4.86 1.52
C THR A 230 -0.83 -3.53 1.86
N ALA A 231 -0.26 -2.79 2.81
CA ALA A 231 -0.78 -1.49 3.24
C ALA A 231 -0.72 -0.43 2.13
N VAL A 232 0.41 -0.33 1.42
CA VAL A 232 0.55 0.60 0.28
C VAL A 232 -0.48 0.28 -0.81
N GLU A 233 -0.67 -1.00 -1.13
CA GLU A 233 -1.63 -1.43 -2.15
C GLU A 233 -3.08 -1.12 -1.75
N LEU A 234 -3.44 -1.30 -0.49
CA LEU A 234 -4.79 -0.98 0.01
C LEU A 234 -5.00 0.53 0.09
N ALA A 235 -4.05 1.27 0.66
CA ALA A 235 -4.15 2.73 0.81
C ALA A 235 -4.20 3.44 -0.54
N ARG A 236 -3.41 3.03 -1.55
CA ARG A 236 -3.49 3.62 -2.90
C ARG A 236 -4.80 3.30 -3.64
N ARG A 237 -5.55 2.30 -3.15
CA ARG A 237 -6.92 1.98 -3.56
C ARG A 237 -7.97 2.71 -2.70
N GLY A 238 -7.57 3.53 -1.74
CA GLY A 238 -8.50 4.21 -0.84
C GLY A 238 -9.27 3.25 0.08
N ILE A 239 -8.68 2.09 0.38
CA ILE A 239 -9.19 1.16 1.40
C ILE A 239 -8.58 1.56 2.74
N ASP A 240 -9.41 1.69 3.77
CA ASP A 240 -8.93 1.98 5.11
C ASP A 240 -8.16 0.77 5.67
N CYS A 241 -6.94 0.99 6.13
CA CYS A 241 -6.15 -0.09 6.69
C CYS A 241 -5.32 0.37 7.87
N ARG A 242 -5.24 -0.50 8.87
CA ARG A 242 -4.39 -0.32 10.05
C ARG A 242 -3.26 -1.34 10.03
N VAL A 243 -2.02 -0.86 10.17
CA VAL A 243 -0.83 -1.71 10.25
C VAL A 243 -0.30 -1.67 11.67
N ILE A 244 -0.12 -2.83 12.29
CA ILE A 244 0.50 -2.95 13.62
C ILE A 244 1.82 -3.71 13.55
N ASP A 245 2.75 -3.39 14.43
CA ASP A 245 3.99 -4.14 14.60
C ASP A 245 4.42 -4.16 16.07
N LYS A 246 4.88 -5.32 16.54
CA LYS A 246 5.32 -5.50 17.92
C LYS A 246 6.64 -4.80 18.23
N LEU A 247 7.49 -4.58 17.22
CA LEU A 247 8.74 -3.85 17.37
C LEU A 247 8.43 -2.37 17.62
N ALA A 248 8.99 -1.82 18.69
CA ALA A 248 8.78 -0.42 19.07
C ALA A 248 9.41 0.58 18.08
N THR A 249 10.48 0.17 17.40
CA THR A 249 11.16 0.95 16.38
C THR A 249 11.39 0.09 15.14
N PRO A 250 11.39 0.67 13.92
CA PRO A 250 11.87 -0.05 12.75
C PRO A 250 13.31 -0.55 12.99
N PRO A 251 13.68 -1.71 12.43
CA PRO A 251 15.06 -2.14 12.42
C PRO A 251 15.96 -1.07 11.79
N SER A 252 17.07 -0.74 12.44
CA SER A 252 18.04 0.26 11.96
C SER A 252 19.26 -0.35 11.28
N GLN A 253 19.45 -1.66 11.40
CA GLN A 253 20.54 -2.40 10.78
C GLN A 253 20.12 -3.82 10.42
N ALA A 254 20.58 -4.23 9.23
CA ALA A 254 20.72 -5.60 8.75
C ALA A 254 19.65 -6.62 9.17
N ASP A 255 18.50 -6.56 8.48
CA ASP A 255 17.56 -7.67 8.42
C ASP A 255 17.85 -8.65 7.28
N LYS A 256 17.11 -9.74 7.31
CA LYS A 256 17.27 -11.04 6.65
C LYS A 256 17.52 -11.00 5.14
N ALA A 257 16.94 -10.04 4.42
CA ALA A 257 16.92 -10.02 2.95
C ALA A 257 17.74 -8.89 2.32
N ILE A 258 18.28 -9.16 1.12
CA ILE A 258 19.05 -8.19 0.29
C ILE A 258 18.56 -8.21 -1.17
N GLY A 259 18.46 -9.38 -1.80
CA GLY A 259 18.15 -9.47 -3.22
C GLY A 259 16.71 -9.05 -3.54
N VAL A 260 16.55 -8.12 -4.47
CA VAL A 260 15.27 -7.64 -5.03
C VAL A 260 15.20 -8.07 -6.49
N HIS A 261 14.25 -8.93 -6.82
CA HIS A 261 14.11 -9.53 -8.15
C HIS A 261 13.58 -8.54 -9.19
N CYS A 262 13.84 -8.83 -10.46
CA CYS A 262 13.33 -8.06 -11.60
C CYS A 262 11.81 -7.84 -11.51
N ARG A 263 11.04 -8.90 -11.19
CA ARG A 263 9.59 -8.79 -11.04
C ARG A 263 9.19 -7.80 -9.93
N THR A 264 9.87 -7.83 -8.79
CA THR A 264 9.60 -6.91 -7.67
C THR A 264 9.87 -5.45 -8.04
N MET A 265 10.92 -5.18 -8.82
CA MET A 265 11.22 -3.83 -9.32
C MET A 265 10.07 -3.27 -10.18
N GLU A 266 9.42 -4.10 -11.00
CA GLU A 266 8.24 -3.69 -11.77
C GLU A 266 7.04 -3.41 -10.89
N LEU A 267 6.86 -4.17 -9.80
CA LEU A 267 5.81 -3.89 -8.82
C LEU A 267 6.06 -2.53 -8.15
N TRP A 268 7.30 -2.25 -7.78
CA TRP A 268 7.71 -0.97 -7.20
C TRP A 268 7.64 0.20 -8.18
N GLU A 269 7.77 -0.06 -9.49
CA GLU A 269 7.52 0.96 -10.52
C GLU A 269 6.07 1.41 -10.48
N ASP A 270 5.14 0.45 -10.37
CA ASP A 270 3.71 0.73 -10.25
C ASP A 270 3.33 1.35 -8.88
N GLN A 271 3.96 0.91 -7.79
CA GLN A 271 3.78 1.55 -6.46
C GLN A 271 4.35 2.97 -6.39
N GLY A 272 5.26 3.32 -7.29
CA GLY A 272 5.94 4.61 -7.32
C GLY A 272 7.09 4.72 -6.32
N VAL A 273 7.81 3.62 -6.07
CA VAL A 273 8.98 3.57 -5.16
C VAL A 273 10.26 3.02 -5.82
N VAL A 274 10.18 2.64 -7.10
CA VAL A 274 11.31 2.03 -7.82
C VAL A 274 12.52 2.95 -7.88
N ARG A 275 12.31 4.27 -8.01
CA ARG A 275 13.41 5.24 -8.12
C ARG A 275 14.19 5.30 -6.81
N GLU A 276 13.48 5.43 -5.69
CA GLU A 276 14.05 5.45 -4.35
C GLU A 276 14.80 4.15 -4.05
N ALA A 277 14.28 3.00 -4.52
CA ALA A 277 14.98 1.72 -4.42
C ALA A 277 16.28 1.70 -5.23
N MET A 278 16.25 2.16 -6.50
CA MET A 278 17.44 2.24 -7.35
C MET A 278 18.52 3.17 -6.76
N ASP A 279 18.11 4.33 -6.23
CA ASP A 279 19.01 5.32 -5.65
C ASP A 279 19.63 4.83 -4.32
N ALA A 280 18.94 3.92 -3.61
CA ALA A 280 19.37 3.35 -2.33
C ALA A 280 20.15 2.03 -2.47
N GLY A 281 19.96 1.28 -3.56
CA GLY A 281 20.51 -0.06 -3.76
C GLY A 281 21.83 -0.09 -4.56
N ILE A 282 22.26 -1.32 -4.89
CA ILE A 282 23.38 -1.61 -5.80
C ILE A 282 22.93 -2.64 -6.84
N TRP A 283 23.27 -2.45 -8.11
CA TRP A 283 22.94 -3.42 -9.15
C TRP A 283 23.81 -4.66 -9.04
N LEU A 284 23.19 -5.84 -9.05
CA LEU A 284 23.89 -7.11 -9.11
C LEU A 284 24.06 -7.50 -10.58
N THR A 285 25.30 -7.57 -11.04
CA THR A 285 25.64 -7.76 -12.46
C THR A 285 25.79 -9.23 -12.83
N GLY A 286 25.89 -10.13 -11.86
CA GLY A 286 26.08 -11.54 -12.11
C GLY A 286 26.35 -12.37 -10.86
N GLN A 287 26.65 -13.64 -11.10
CA GLN A 287 27.05 -14.60 -10.09
C GLN A 287 28.32 -15.33 -10.51
N MET A 288 29.17 -15.65 -9.53
CA MET A 288 30.31 -16.56 -9.69
C MET A 288 30.27 -17.64 -8.63
N VAL A 289 30.62 -18.86 -9.02
CA VAL A 289 30.71 -20.02 -8.13
C VAL A 289 32.09 -20.64 -8.23
N PHE A 290 32.71 -20.83 -7.07
CA PHE A 290 34.01 -21.45 -6.89
C PHE A 290 33.87 -22.72 -6.06
N VAL A 291 34.51 -23.80 -6.49
CA VAL A 291 34.64 -25.06 -5.73
C VAL A 291 36.11 -25.34 -5.53
N ASN A 292 36.55 -25.55 -4.30
CA ASN A 292 37.94 -25.86 -3.96
C ASN A 292 38.94 -24.86 -4.59
N GLY A 293 38.55 -23.57 -4.62
CA GLY A 293 39.34 -22.48 -5.19
C GLY A 293 39.31 -22.35 -6.72
N GLN A 294 38.64 -23.25 -7.44
CA GLN A 294 38.48 -23.19 -8.89
C GLN A 294 37.13 -22.56 -9.27
N GLU A 295 37.13 -21.63 -10.21
CA GLU A 295 35.89 -21.08 -10.79
C GLU A 295 35.21 -22.16 -11.64
N ILE A 296 34.04 -22.61 -11.23
CA ILE A 296 33.26 -23.63 -11.94
C ILE A 296 32.08 -23.02 -12.71
N HIS A 297 31.65 -21.82 -12.34
CA HIS A 297 30.51 -21.15 -12.96
C HIS A 297 30.64 -19.62 -12.89
N ARG A 298 30.26 -18.97 -13.99
CA ARG A 298 30.11 -17.51 -14.09
C ARG A 298 28.90 -17.21 -14.95
N MET A 299 28.01 -16.37 -14.44
CA MET A 299 26.81 -15.94 -15.12
C MET A 299 26.68 -14.42 -15.07
N SER A 300 26.42 -13.82 -16.23
CA SER A 300 25.97 -12.42 -16.29
C SER A 300 24.46 -12.36 -16.09
N TRP A 301 24.02 -11.37 -15.31
CA TRP A 301 22.60 -11.03 -15.11
C TRP A 301 22.17 -9.80 -15.90
N GLU A 302 23.04 -9.28 -16.76
CA GLU A 302 22.72 -8.21 -17.69
C GLU A 302 21.88 -8.77 -18.86
N LEU A 303 20.55 -8.63 -18.74
CA LEU A 303 19.59 -9.03 -19.77
C LEU A 303 18.90 -7.78 -20.35
N PRO A 304 19.33 -7.28 -21.53
CA PRO A 304 18.81 -6.05 -22.13
C PRO A 304 17.30 -6.07 -22.41
N GLU A 305 16.71 -7.26 -22.55
CA GLU A 305 15.27 -7.45 -22.77
C GLU A 305 14.41 -7.26 -21.51
N LEU A 306 15.02 -7.22 -20.33
CA LEU A 306 14.30 -6.98 -19.07
C LEU A 306 14.28 -5.50 -18.73
N PRO A 307 13.15 -4.97 -18.22
CA PRO A 307 13.07 -3.56 -17.84
C PRO A 307 13.94 -3.23 -16.61
N TYR A 308 14.19 -4.22 -15.75
CA TYR A 308 14.97 -4.07 -14.53
C TYR A 308 15.90 -5.26 -14.30
N ALA A 309 17.10 -4.99 -13.81
CA ALA A 309 18.05 -5.99 -13.34
C ALA A 309 17.79 -6.38 -11.86
N HIS A 310 18.55 -7.35 -11.36
CA HIS A 310 18.52 -7.74 -9.94
C HIS A 310 19.19 -6.64 -9.10
N LEU A 311 18.48 -6.12 -8.10
CA LEU A 311 18.99 -5.08 -7.20
C LEU A 311 19.35 -5.68 -5.84
N GLY A 312 20.49 -5.32 -5.28
CA GLY A 312 20.84 -5.52 -3.88
C GLY A 312 20.37 -4.33 -3.05
N LEU A 313 19.36 -4.54 -2.20
CA LEU A 313 18.81 -3.54 -1.30
C LEU A 313 18.54 -4.16 0.08
N PRO A 314 19.22 -3.71 1.14
CA PRO A 314 18.98 -4.23 2.47
C PRO A 314 17.51 -4.06 2.90
N GLN A 315 16.95 -5.06 3.57
CA GLN A 315 15.55 -5.03 3.97
C GLN A 315 15.16 -3.80 4.81
N TYR A 316 16.02 -3.26 5.68
CA TYR A 316 15.72 -2.04 6.43
C TYR A 316 15.51 -0.81 5.52
N GLU A 317 16.23 -0.72 4.40
CA GLU A 317 15.99 0.31 3.37
C GLU A 317 14.66 0.06 2.66
N THR A 318 14.35 -1.20 2.32
CA THR A 318 13.05 -1.58 1.75
C THR A 318 11.90 -1.16 2.68
N GLU A 319 11.99 -1.48 3.97
CA GLU A 319 10.98 -1.09 4.96
C GLU A 319 10.88 0.42 5.12
N ARG A 320 12.01 1.14 5.14
CA ARG A 320 12.02 2.61 5.17
C ARG A 320 11.31 3.19 3.95
N ILE A 321 11.68 2.76 2.75
CA ILE A 321 11.11 3.25 1.48
C ILE A 321 9.59 2.99 1.42
N LEU A 322 9.16 1.78 1.78
CA LEU A 322 7.73 1.45 1.78
C LEU A 322 6.97 2.18 2.90
N THR A 323 7.58 2.40 4.07
CA THR A 323 6.99 3.20 5.15
C THR A 323 6.84 4.66 4.73
N ASP A 324 7.85 5.24 4.09
CA ASP A 324 7.81 6.60 3.56
C ASP A 324 6.71 6.72 2.50
N ARG A 325 6.60 5.73 1.61
CA ARG A 325 5.52 5.68 0.62
C ARG A 325 4.14 5.60 1.26
N LEU A 326 3.96 4.71 2.24
CA LEU A 326 2.70 4.55 2.96
C LEU A 326 2.28 5.86 3.65
N ALA A 327 3.24 6.59 4.22
CA ALA A 327 3.00 7.89 4.83
C ALA A 327 2.49 8.94 3.83
N THR A 328 2.94 8.91 2.56
CA THR A 328 2.38 9.80 1.51
C THR A 328 0.92 9.52 1.19
N LEU A 329 0.43 8.33 1.56
CA LEU A 329 -0.96 7.90 1.39
C LEU A 329 -1.79 8.10 2.68
N GLY A 330 -1.23 8.76 3.70
CA GLY A 330 -1.95 9.09 4.93
C GLY A 330 -1.95 8.00 6.00
N VAL A 331 -1.21 6.90 5.82
CA VAL A 331 -1.17 5.78 6.78
C VAL A 331 0.22 5.66 7.39
N ARG A 332 0.31 5.34 8.69
CA ARG A 332 1.58 5.02 9.35
C ARG A 332 1.45 3.74 10.17
N PRO A 333 2.48 2.87 10.20
CA PRO A 333 2.47 1.69 11.07
C PRO A 333 2.45 2.07 12.54
N GLN A 334 1.56 1.44 13.31
CA GLN A 334 1.55 1.53 14.76
C GLN A 334 2.51 0.51 15.35
N ARG A 335 3.58 1.01 15.95
CA ARG A 335 4.66 0.21 16.52
C ARG A 335 4.46 -0.05 18.01
N GLY A 336 5.17 -1.03 18.55
CA GLY A 336 5.03 -1.47 19.94
C GLY A 336 3.63 -2.00 20.26
N THR A 337 2.96 -2.60 19.27
CA THR A 337 1.59 -3.14 19.38
C THR A 337 1.54 -4.54 18.76
N GLU A 338 1.13 -5.53 19.53
CA GLU A 338 1.12 -6.94 19.15
C GLU A 338 -0.31 -7.47 19.07
N LEU A 339 -0.60 -8.36 18.11
CA LEU A 339 -1.85 -9.12 18.09
C LEU A 339 -1.81 -10.20 19.18
N ALA A 340 -2.72 -10.14 20.15
CA ALA A 340 -2.84 -11.15 21.20
C ALA A 340 -3.79 -12.30 20.82
N ALA A 341 -4.96 -11.96 20.26
CA ALA A 341 -6.01 -12.91 19.90
C ALA A 341 -6.92 -12.33 18.81
N PHE A 342 -7.69 -13.18 18.12
CA PHE A 342 -8.85 -12.73 17.34
C PHE A 342 -9.93 -13.80 17.29
N THR A 343 -11.16 -13.38 17.00
CA THR A 343 -12.26 -14.22 16.53
C THR A 343 -12.81 -13.65 15.23
N GLN A 344 -13.53 -14.45 14.45
CA GLN A 344 -14.17 -13.98 13.21
C GLN A 344 -15.59 -14.53 13.08
N ASP A 345 -16.42 -13.80 12.35
CA ASP A 345 -17.79 -14.14 12.00
C ASP A 345 -18.09 -13.73 10.55
N ASP A 346 -19.37 -13.80 10.15
CA ASP A 346 -19.80 -13.50 8.79
C ASP A 346 -19.60 -12.04 8.39
N ASP A 347 -19.40 -11.11 9.34
CA ASP A 347 -19.30 -9.67 9.10
C ASP A 347 -17.89 -9.12 9.27
N GLY A 348 -17.00 -9.81 10.00
CA GLY A 348 -15.66 -9.31 10.26
C GLY A 348 -14.80 -10.15 11.20
N VAL A 349 -13.70 -9.55 11.62
CA VAL A 349 -12.69 -10.08 12.54
C VAL A 349 -12.63 -9.15 13.76
N LEU A 350 -12.81 -9.71 14.95
CA LEU A 350 -12.61 -9.02 16.22
C LEU A 350 -11.22 -9.35 16.75
N ALA A 351 -10.27 -8.42 16.65
CA ALA A 351 -8.89 -8.59 17.09
C ALA A 351 -8.65 -7.92 18.46
N THR A 352 -7.85 -8.56 19.30
CA THR A 352 -7.35 -8.00 20.55
C THR A 352 -5.86 -7.72 20.41
N LEU A 353 -5.47 -6.48 20.65
CA LEU A 353 -4.11 -5.96 20.54
C LEU A 353 -3.56 -5.71 21.93
N ALA A 354 -2.31 -6.08 22.17
CA ALA A 354 -1.55 -5.73 23.36
C ALA A 354 -0.63 -4.55 23.03
N THR A 355 -0.68 -3.49 23.83
CA THR A 355 0.18 -2.32 23.70
C THR A 355 1.35 -2.40 24.68
N THR A 356 2.50 -1.81 24.31
CA THR A 356 3.70 -1.73 25.15
C THR A 356 3.49 -1.04 26.50
N GLY A 357 2.41 -0.26 26.67
CA GLY A 357 2.00 0.33 27.95
C GLY A 357 1.26 -0.61 28.91
N GLY A 358 1.09 -1.89 28.54
CA GLY A 358 0.33 -2.89 29.32
C GLY A 358 -1.19 -2.81 29.13
N GLY A 359 -1.66 -1.93 28.24
CA GLY A 359 -3.08 -1.83 27.88
C GLY A 359 -3.45 -2.80 26.76
N THR A 360 -4.71 -3.24 26.75
CA THR A 360 -5.30 -4.01 25.65
C THR A 360 -6.25 -3.12 24.85
N GLU A 361 -6.23 -3.28 23.54
CA GLU A 361 -7.17 -2.64 22.62
C GLU A 361 -7.93 -3.69 21.80
N THR A 362 -9.20 -3.44 21.53
CA THR A 362 -10.00 -4.30 20.67
C THR A 362 -10.37 -3.58 19.38
N VAL A 363 -10.08 -4.21 18.25
CA VAL A 363 -10.28 -3.67 16.90
C VAL A 363 -11.22 -4.57 16.11
N ARG A 364 -12.22 -3.98 15.45
CA ARG A 364 -13.08 -4.70 14.50
C ARG A 364 -12.65 -4.39 13.07
N ALA A 365 -12.24 -5.42 12.32
CA ALA A 365 -11.84 -5.30 10.93
C ALA A 365 -12.75 -6.11 10.00
N LYS A 366 -12.94 -5.73 8.72
CA LYS A 366 -13.64 -6.62 7.77
C LYS A 366 -12.78 -7.81 7.38
N TYR A 367 -11.47 -7.61 7.32
CA TYR A 367 -10.46 -8.62 7.02
C TYR A 367 -9.20 -8.44 7.88
N LEU A 368 -8.46 -9.53 8.10
CA LEU A 368 -7.16 -9.51 8.77
C LEU A 368 -6.10 -10.19 7.88
N VAL A 369 -4.92 -9.58 7.77
CA VAL A 369 -3.79 -10.16 7.03
C VAL A 369 -2.58 -10.30 7.97
N GLY A 370 -2.15 -11.55 8.19
CA GLY A 370 -0.94 -11.90 8.91
C GLY A 370 0.30 -11.78 8.03
N CYS A 371 1.11 -10.78 8.31
CA CYS A 371 2.43 -10.51 7.71
C CYS A 371 3.53 -10.53 8.79
N ASP A 372 3.29 -11.24 9.89
CA ASP A 372 4.01 -11.24 11.16
C ASP A 372 5.15 -12.28 11.23
N GLY A 373 5.61 -12.73 10.06
CA GLY A 373 6.87 -13.44 9.90
C GLY A 373 6.88 -14.90 10.35
N ALA A 374 8.08 -15.45 10.55
CA ALA A 374 8.29 -16.87 10.80
C ALA A 374 7.60 -17.40 12.06
N HIS A 375 7.39 -16.55 13.07
CA HIS A 375 6.67 -16.88 14.30
C HIS A 375 5.24 -16.31 14.32
N SER A 376 4.62 -16.22 13.14
CA SER A 376 3.28 -15.63 12.97
C SER A 376 2.28 -16.14 14.00
N LYS A 377 1.76 -15.19 14.78
CA LYS A 377 0.66 -15.38 15.72
C LYS A 377 -0.65 -15.59 14.98
N VAL A 378 -0.82 -14.93 13.83
CA VAL A 378 -1.99 -15.13 12.96
C VAL A 378 -2.08 -16.57 12.48
N ARG A 379 -0.96 -17.13 11.97
CA ARG A 379 -0.88 -18.53 11.55
C ARG A 379 -1.22 -19.49 12.69
N GLU A 380 -0.66 -19.24 13.87
CA GLU A 380 -0.92 -20.04 15.08
C GLU A 380 -2.41 -20.03 15.47
N LEU A 381 -3.01 -18.84 15.58
CA LEU A 381 -4.40 -18.66 16.00
C LEU A 381 -5.40 -19.20 14.98
N LEU A 382 -5.07 -19.17 13.68
CA LEU A 382 -5.86 -19.85 12.64
C LEU A 382 -5.71 -21.37 12.65
N GLY A 383 -4.76 -21.93 13.40
CA GLY A 383 -4.49 -23.36 13.42
C GLY A 383 -3.93 -23.90 12.09
N LEU A 384 -3.26 -23.04 11.31
CA LEU A 384 -2.61 -23.43 10.06
C LEU A 384 -1.36 -24.27 10.36
N LYS A 385 -1.10 -25.28 9.52
CA LYS A 385 -0.01 -26.23 9.73
C LYS A 385 0.93 -26.26 8.54
N PHE A 386 2.22 -26.47 8.79
CA PHE A 386 3.18 -26.69 7.70
C PHE A 386 2.91 -28.06 7.04
N SER A 387 2.65 -28.04 5.74
CA SER A 387 2.48 -29.23 4.91
C SER A 387 3.78 -30.04 4.88
N GLY A 388 3.72 -31.30 5.28
CA GLY A 388 4.92 -32.15 5.43
C GLY A 388 5.78 -31.85 6.66
N GLY A 389 5.33 -30.96 7.56
CA GLY A 389 6.09 -30.50 8.71
C GLY A 389 7.02 -29.33 8.40
N LEU A 390 7.60 -28.73 9.44
CA LEU A 390 8.61 -27.69 9.29
C LEU A 390 9.99 -28.35 9.18
N GLY A 391 10.59 -28.28 8.00
CA GLY A 391 11.95 -28.77 7.79
C GLY A 391 12.98 -27.82 8.39
N GLN A 392 14.05 -28.37 8.95
CA GLN A 392 15.14 -27.61 9.55
C GLN A 392 16.49 -28.13 9.05
N PHE A 393 17.39 -27.20 8.74
CA PHE A 393 18.76 -27.56 8.44
C PHE A 393 19.46 -27.95 9.75
N PRO A 394 20.23 -29.06 9.80
CA PRO A 394 20.97 -29.42 11.00
C PRO A 394 22.06 -28.38 11.32
N GLN A 395 22.54 -27.64 10.34
CA GLN A 395 23.56 -26.61 10.51
C GLN A 395 22.99 -25.27 10.99
N LEU A 396 23.76 -24.58 11.84
CA LEU A 396 23.66 -23.16 12.11
C LEU A 396 24.48 -22.39 11.06
N PHE A 397 24.00 -21.19 10.73
CA PHE A 397 24.64 -20.27 9.81
C PHE A 397 24.96 -18.98 10.54
N MET A 398 26.03 -18.32 10.12
CA MET A 398 26.37 -16.98 10.59
C MET A 398 26.39 -15.98 9.45
N LEU A 399 26.02 -14.75 9.76
CA LEU A 399 26.08 -13.59 8.89
C LEU A 399 27.05 -12.55 9.46
N GLY A 400 27.72 -11.81 8.57
CA GLY A 400 28.49 -10.63 8.92
C GLY A 400 28.52 -9.60 7.80
N ASP A 401 28.15 -8.36 8.10
CA ASP A 401 28.29 -7.22 7.17
C ASP A 401 29.65 -6.56 7.42
N VAL A 402 30.57 -6.71 6.47
CA VAL A 402 31.97 -6.29 6.58
C VAL A 402 32.43 -5.56 5.31
N ASP A 403 33.50 -4.79 5.45
CA ASP A 403 34.27 -4.30 4.32
C ASP A 403 35.34 -5.37 3.97
N VAL A 404 35.46 -5.78 2.70
CA VAL A 404 36.32 -6.88 2.22
C VAL A 404 37.33 -6.37 1.19
N ASP A 405 38.62 -6.55 1.48
CA ASP A 405 39.72 -6.28 0.58
C ASP A 405 40.12 -7.56 -0.19
N TRP A 406 39.86 -7.54 -1.50
CA TRP A 406 40.14 -8.63 -2.43
C TRP A 406 40.11 -8.15 -3.90
N GLY A 407 40.56 -8.99 -4.82
CA GLY A 407 40.53 -8.73 -6.27
C GLY A 407 39.32 -9.31 -7.01
N MET A 408 38.20 -9.58 -6.32
CA MET A 408 37.01 -10.14 -6.95
C MET A 408 36.21 -9.08 -7.72
N PRO A 409 35.48 -9.44 -8.80
CA PRO A 409 34.65 -8.50 -9.54
C PRO A 409 33.59 -7.84 -8.66
N GLU A 410 33.44 -6.52 -8.82
CA GLU A 410 32.35 -5.76 -8.20
C GLU A 410 30.99 -6.20 -8.76
N GLY A 411 29.92 -5.97 -7.97
CA GLY A 411 28.54 -6.25 -8.38
C GLY A 411 28.17 -7.74 -8.51
N HIS A 412 29.11 -8.67 -8.31
CA HIS A 412 28.85 -10.09 -8.41
C HIS A 412 28.47 -10.70 -7.06
N LEU A 413 27.44 -11.54 -7.05
CA LEU A 413 27.21 -12.48 -5.95
C LEU A 413 28.25 -13.60 -6.06
N LEU A 414 29.03 -13.82 -5.01
CA LEU A 414 30.13 -14.78 -5.01
C LEU A 414 29.78 -15.94 -4.09
N ARG A 415 29.89 -17.17 -4.60
CA ARG A 415 29.72 -18.40 -3.82
C ARG A 415 31.02 -19.19 -3.83
N PHE A 416 31.56 -19.46 -2.66
CA PHE A 416 32.73 -20.32 -2.45
C PHE A 416 32.28 -21.58 -1.74
N MET A 417 32.62 -22.73 -2.29
CA MET A 417 32.31 -24.04 -1.72
C MET A 417 33.59 -24.84 -1.53
N HIS A 418 33.58 -25.68 -0.51
CA HIS A 418 34.59 -26.71 -0.30
C HIS A 418 33.93 -28.07 -0.33
N GLU A 419 34.56 -28.99 -1.06
CA GLU A 419 34.12 -30.36 -1.22
C GLU A 419 35.25 -31.32 -0.88
N THR A 420 34.93 -32.30 -0.03
CA THR A 420 35.78 -33.45 0.28
C THR A 420 35.05 -34.72 -0.17
N ASP A 421 35.72 -35.59 -0.93
CA ASP A 421 35.16 -36.85 -1.45
C ASP A 421 33.80 -36.71 -2.17
N GLY A 422 33.60 -35.59 -2.88
CA GLY A 422 32.37 -35.28 -3.62
C GLY A 422 31.18 -34.91 -2.72
N GLN A 423 31.43 -34.49 -1.48
CA GLN A 423 30.42 -33.95 -0.57
C GLN A 423 30.81 -32.53 -0.13
N MET A 424 29.86 -31.59 -0.22
CA MET A 424 30.05 -30.23 0.26
C MET A 424 30.12 -30.23 1.79
N ASP A 425 31.24 -29.78 2.36
CA ASP A 425 31.44 -29.70 3.80
C ASP A 425 31.52 -28.25 4.33
N ASN A 426 31.74 -27.27 3.45
CA ASN A 426 31.80 -25.87 3.82
C ASN A 426 31.35 -24.95 2.68
N MET A 427 30.81 -23.78 3.04
CA MET A 427 30.35 -22.79 2.06
C MET A 427 30.43 -21.36 2.59
N LEU A 428 30.64 -20.41 1.68
CA LEU A 428 30.58 -18.99 1.93
C LEU A 428 29.91 -18.29 0.75
N VAL A 429 28.95 -17.42 1.04
CA VAL A 429 28.31 -16.54 0.07
C VAL A 429 28.66 -15.11 0.45
N ALA A 430 29.15 -14.33 -0.51
CA ALA A 430 29.34 -12.90 -0.37
C ALA A 430 28.37 -12.16 -1.29
N VAL A 431 27.51 -11.33 -0.69
CA VAL A 431 26.52 -10.52 -1.40
C VAL A 431 26.97 -9.06 -1.34
N PRO A 432 27.19 -8.38 -2.49
CA PRO A 432 27.52 -6.97 -2.52
C PRO A 432 26.45 -6.12 -1.84
N LEU A 433 26.90 -5.13 -1.07
CA LEU A 433 26.07 -4.10 -0.46
C LEU A 433 26.52 -2.72 -0.94
N ARG A 434 25.63 -1.73 -0.86
CA ARG A 434 26.02 -0.35 -1.18
C ARG A 434 27.10 0.16 -0.22
N GLY A 435 28.20 0.63 -0.80
CA GLY A 435 29.41 1.11 -0.11
C GLY A 435 30.66 0.51 -0.75
N GLU A 436 31.80 1.20 -0.63
CA GLU A 436 33.08 0.70 -1.13
C GLU A 436 33.43 -0.62 -0.43
N SER A 437 33.71 -1.66 -1.22
CA SER A 437 34.15 -2.98 -0.73
C SER A 437 33.21 -3.63 0.30
N ARG A 438 31.92 -3.25 0.35
CA ARG A 438 31.01 -3.72 1.40
C ARG A 438 30.28 -4.99 0.97
N TYR A 439 30.32 -6.03 1.80
CA TYR A 439 29.66 -7.31 1.54
C TYR A 439 28.94 -7.85 2.78
N ARG A 440 27.81 -8.53 2.54
CA ARG A 440 27.26 -9.49 3.51
C ARG A 440 27.89 -10.84 3.26
N ILE A 441 28.56 -11.37 4.27
CA ILE A 441 29.11 -12.72 4.29
C ILE A 441 28.11 -13.64 4.99
N ALA A 442 27.74 -14.72 4.33
CA ALA A 442 26.91 -15.79 4.88
C ALA A 442 27.64 -17.13 4.78
N THR A 443 27.80 -17.84 5.88
CA THR A 443 28.57 -19.08 5.94
C THR A 443 28.07 -19.99 7.08
N LEU A 444 28.60 -21.19 7.18
CA LEU A 444 28.31 -22.09 8.31
C LEU A 444 28.84 -21.48 9.61
N ALA A 445 28.04 -21.54 10.67
CA ALA A 445 28.47 -21.06 11.97
C ALA A 445 29.55 -22.00 12.55
N PRO A 446 30.60 -21.45 13.20
CA PRO A 446 31.62 -22.25 13.89
C PRO A 446 31.02 -23.22 14.93
N PRO A 447 31.65 -24.40 15.16
CA PRO A 447 31.16 -25.41 16.12
C PRO A 447 30.88 -24.88 17.54
N ARG A 448 31.60 -23.83 17.96
CA ARG A 448 31.40 -23.19 19.27
C ARG A 448 29.99 -22.64 19.48
N PHE A 449 29.26 -22.27 18.42
CA PHE A 449 27.88 -21.81 18.53
C PHE A 449 26.89 -22.96 18.76
N PHE A 450 27.16 -24.13 18.17
CA PHE A 450 26.38 -25.34 18.46
C PHE A 450 26.58 -25.82 19.90
N ALA A 451 27.78 -25.65 20.46
CA ALA A 451 28.02 -25.98 21.86
C ALA A 451 27.18 -25.11 22.83
N GLN A 452 26.85 -23.86 22.45
CA GLN A 452 26.04 -22.95 23.26
C GLN A 452 24.56 -23.35 23.30
N THR A 453 24.04 -24.05 22.28
CA THR A 453 22.67 -24.57 22.32
C THR A 453 22.55 -25.80 23.24
N GLY A 454 23.66 -26.31 23.80
CA GLY A 454 23.67 -27.51 24.63
C GLY A 454 23.17 -28.75 23.90
N GLY A 455 23.25 -28.76 22.56
CA GLY A 455 22.68 -29.83 21.72
C GLY A 455 21.16 -29.78 21.57
N LYS A 456 20.48 -28.74 22.06
CA LYS A 456 19.04 -28.51 21.83
C LYS A 456 18.80 -27.83 20.49
N ASP A 457 17.59 -28.01 19.96
CA ASP A 457 17.14 -27.29 18.77
C ASP A 457 17.00 -25.79 19.06
N ALA A 458 17.84 -24.97 18.42
CA ALA A 458 17.61 -23.52 18.37
C ALA A 458 16.31 -23.24 17.60
N PRO A 459 15.51 -22.25 18.02
CA PRO A 459 14.27 -21.89 17.33
C PRO A 459 14.54 -21.49 15.86
N PRO A 460 13.57 -21.68 14.95
CA PRO A 460 13.67 -21.22 13.57
C PRO A 460 14.02 -19.74 13.47
N GLY A 461 14.93 -19.37 12.56
CA GLY A 461 15.30 -17.96 12.34
C GLY A 461 16.51 -17.51 13.16
N PHE A 462 16.61 -16.20 13.38
CA PHE A 462 17.73 -15.56 14.10
C PHE A 462 17.59 -15.76 15.59
N SER A 463 18.71 -16.03 16.26
CA SER A 463 18.73 -16.20 17.71
C SER A 463 19.39 -15.00 18.35
N GLU A 464 18.63 -14.26 19.16
CA GLU A 464 19.15 -13.22 20.06
C GLU A 464 19.82 -13.80 21.31
N GLU A 465 19.65 -15.11 21.55
CA GLU A 465 20.21 -15.82 22.71
C GLU A 465 21.63 -16.34 22.47
N LEU A 466 22.03 -16.47 21.21
CA LEU A 466 23.39 -16.89 20.83
C LEU A 466 24.32 -15.68 20.80
N ALA A 467 25.58 -15.91 21.19
CA ALA A 467 26.60 -14.87 21.04
C ALA A 467 26.71 -14.42 19.57
N GLU A 468 27.01 -13.15 19.34
CA GLU A 468 27.19 -12.64 17.99
C GLU A 468 28.51 -13.13 17.36
N PRO A 469 28.55 -13.38 16.03
CA PRO A 469 29.79 -13.61 15.31
C PRO A 469 30.74 -12.40 15.42
N THR A 470 32.03 -12.65 15.60
CA THR A 470 33.04 -11.60 15.65
C THR A 470 33.70 -11.40 14.28
N LEU A 471 34.40 -10.28 14.10
CA LEU A 471 35.19 -10.05 12.88
C LEU A 471 36.22 -11.17 12.65
N ALA A 472 36.76 -11.76 13.73
CA ALA A 472 37.68 -12.88 13.64
C ALA A 472 37.00 -14.15 13.10
N ASP A 473 35.73 -14.40 13.40
CA ASP A 473 35.00 -15.54 12.83
C ASP A 473 34.77 -15.35 11.33
N VAL A 474 34.35 -14.15 10.91
CA VAL A 474 34.18 -13.80 9.49
C VAL A 474 35.51 -13.90 8.73
N GLN A 475 36.59 -13.35 9.29
CA GLN A 475 37.93 -13.43 8.71
C GLN A 475 38.44 -14.88 8.62
N ALA A 476 38.14 -15.74 9.60
CA ALA A 476 38.52 -17.13 9.57
C ALA A 476 37.81 -17.89 8.43
N ALA A 477 36.51 -17.67 8.25
CA ALA A 477 35.75 -18.26 7.14
C ALA A 477 36.27 -17.79 5.77
N LEU A 478 36.53 -16.49 5.62
CA LEU A 478 37.15 -15.95 4.40
C LEU A 478 38.53 -16.53 4.14
N GLY A 479 39.36 -16.67 5.17
CA GLY A 479 40.71 -17.25 5.03
C GLY A 479 40.72 -18.71 4.60
N GLN A 480 39.64 -19.46 4.83
CA GLN A 480 39.50 -20.85 4.42
C GLN A 480 38.98 -20.99 2.98
N LEU A 481 38.05 -20.14 2.56
CA LEU A 481 37.26 -20.35 1.33
C LEU A 481 37.49 -19.29 0.24
N ALA A 482 37.81 -18.06 0.62
CA ALA A 482 38.00 -16.96 -0.31
C ALA A 482 39.45 -16.93 -0.86
N PRO A 483 39.75 -16.11 -1.89
CA PRO A 483 41.10 -16.00 -2.43
C PRO A 483 42.16 -15.67 -1.37
N ALA A 484 43.35 -16.23 -1.54
CA ALA A 484 44.46 -16.00 -0.63
C ALA A 484 44.76 -14.50 -0.48
N GLY A 485 44.91 -14.04 0.77
CA GLY A 485 45.15 -12.64 1.08
C GLY A 485 43.89 -11.80 1.33
N THR A 486 42.69 -12.36 1.20
CA THR A 486 41.42 -11.67 1.51
C THR A 486 41.39 -11.18 2.96
N ARG A 487 41.08 -9.89 3.16
CA ARG A 487 40.96 -9.28 4.49
C ARG A 487 39.57 -8.70 4.72
N ALA A 488 38.96 -9.02 5.86
CA ALA A 488 37.76 -8.37 6.35
C ALA A 488 38.10 -7.30 7.38
N SER A 489 37.33 -6.21 7.36
CA SER A 489 37.41 -5.13 8.32
C SER A 489 36.03 -4.56 8.59
N ASN A 490 35.93 -3.72 9.63
CA ASN A 490 34.72 -2.93 9.91
C ASN A 490 33.43 -3.79 9.98
N LEU A 491 33.35 -4.69 10.95
CA LEU A 491 32.12 -5.47 11.19
C LEU A 491 31.03 -4.53 11.68
N ARG A 492 30.03 -4.28 10.82
CA ARG A 492 28.91 -3.36 11.09
C ARG A 492 27.76 -4.04 11.79
N TRP A 493 27.55 -5.33 11.48
CA TRP A 493 26.49 -6.16 12.03
C TRP A 493 26.82 -7.63 11.83
N SER A 494 26.31 -8.49 12.70
CA SER A 494 26.44 -9.94 12.59
C SER A 494 25.34 -10.67 13.34
N SER A 495 24.99 -11.87 12.90
CA SER A 495 24.03 -12.70 13.63
C SER A 495 24.17 -14.18 13.30
N VAL A 496 23.63 -15.04 14.16
CA VAL A 496 23.54 -16.50 13.96
C VAL A 496 22.08 -16.89 13.77
N PHE A 497 21.82 -17.77 12.81
CA PHE A 497 20.47 -18.22 12.50
C PHE A 497 20.43 -19.68 12.07
N ARG A 498 19.25 -20.28 12.24
CA ARG A 498 18.94 -21.61 11.71
C ARG A 498 17.98 -21.49 10.54
N ILE A 499 18.32 -22.15 9.44
CA ILE A 499 17.45 -22.20 8.27
C ILE A 499 16.32 -23.18 8.53
N SER A 500 15.09 -22.72 8.37
CA SER A 500 13.89 -23.54 8.33
C SER A 500 13.16 -23.35 7.01
N HIS A 501 12.43 -24.37 6.59
CA HIS A 501 11.65 -24.31 5.36
C HIS A 501 10.32 -25.04 5.52
N GLY A 502 9.30 -24.54 4.83
CA GLY A 502 7.97 -25.14 4.87
C GLY A 502 6.94 -24.20 4.28
N ILE A 503 5.75 -24.73 4.00
CA ILE A 503 4.61 -23.96 3.52
C ILE A 503 3.36 -24.40 4.26
N VAL A 504 2.49 -23.46 4.62
CA VAL A 504 1.22 -23.78 5.29
C VAL A 504 0.25 -24.55 4.38
N ASP A 505 -0.62 -25.34 5.01
CA ASP A 505 -1.65 -26.14 4.36
C ASP A 505 -2.76 -25.30 3.73
N ARG A 506 -3.03 -24.11 4.28
CA ARG A 506 -3.96 -23.11 3.75
C ARG A 506 -3.42 -21.69 3.92
N TYR A 507 -3.71 -20.80 2.98
CA TYR A 507 -3.26 -19.40 2.98
C TYR A 507 -4.24 -18.44 3.65
N GLY A 508 -5.42 -18.93 4.02
CA GLY A 508 -6.41 -18.19 4.79
C GLY A 508 -7.59 -19.06 5.18
N ASP A 509 -8.44 -18.53 6.04
CA ASP A 509 -9.71 -19.13 6.42
C ASP A 509 -10.72 -18.02 6.77
N GLY A 510 -11.87 -18.04 6.11
CA GLY A 510 -12.89 -16.99 6.21
C GLY A 510 -12.36 -15.61 5.79
N ARG A 511 -12.22 -14.72 6.76
CA ARG A 511 -11.83 -13.31 6.61
C ARG A 511 -10.38 -13.04 7.00
N VAL A 512 -9.60 -14.09 7.29
CA VAL A 512 -8.22 -13.97 7.76
C VAL A 512 -7.28 -14.68 6.80
N PHE A 513 -6.21 -14.00 6.40
CA PHE A 513 -5.21 -14.49 5.43
C PHE A 513 -3.80 -14.39 6.01
N VAL A 514 -2.87 -15.18 5.50
CA VAL A 514 -1.43 -15.08 5.81
C VAL A 514 -0.62 -14.86 4.51
N ALA A 515 0.47 -14.10 4.60
CA ALA A 515 1.34 -13.78 3.46
C ALA A 515 2.83 -13.71 3.85
N GLY A 516 3.73 -14.00 2.92
CA GLY A 516 5.18 -14.02 3.17
C GLY A 516 5.59 -15.09 4.18
N ASP A 517 6.57 -14.78 5.04
CA ASP A 517 7.11 -15.68 6.06
C ASP A 517 6.05 -16.26 7.04
N ALA A 518 4.88 -15.62 7.14
CA ALA A 518 3.74 -16.17 7.89
C ALA A 518 3.16 -17.42 7.22
N ALA A 519 3.19 -17.49 5.88
CA ALA A 519 2.66 -18.57 5.06
C ALA A 519 3.73 -19.57 4.61
N HIS A 520 4.94 -19.11 4.30
CA HIS A 520 5.99 -19.98 3.76
C HIS A 520 7.38 -19.53 4.21
N LEU A 521 8.23 -20.49 4.53
CA LEU A 521 9.60 -20.29 4.97
C LEU A 521 10.55 -20.91 3.96
N HIS A 522 11.63 -20.21 3.66
CA HIS A 522 12.60 -20.62 2.65
C HIS A 522 14.02 -20.54 3.20
N PRO A 523 14.94 -21.38 2.68
CA PRO A 523 16.36 -21.07 2.72
C PRO A 523 16.65 -19.71 2.06
N PRO A 524 17.69 -18.98 2.50
CA PRO A 524 18.09 -17.71 1.88
C PRO A 524 18.61 -17.88 0.45
N ALA A 525 18.80 -19.12 -0.01
CA ALA A 525 19.21 -19.44 -1.37
C ALA A 525 18.30 -18.75 -2.41
N GLY A 526 18.92 -18.06 -3.38
CA GLY A 526 18.21 -17.34 -4.44
C GLY A 526 17.45 -16.07 -3.99
N GLY A 527 17.56 -15.63 -2.73
CA GLY A 527 16.94 -14.40 -2.24
C GLY A 527 15.41 -14.37 -2.33
N GLN A 528 14.75 -15.53 -2.18
CA GLN A 528 13.35 -15.70 -2.58
C GLN A 528 12.32 -15.13 -1.58
N GLY A 529 12.59 -15.18 -0.27
CA GLY A 529 11.58 -14.95 0.78
C GLY A 529 10.85 -13.60 0.68
N MET A 530 11.60 -12.50 0.74
CA MET A 530 11.04 -11.14 0.66
C MET A 530 10.27 -10.91 -0.66
N ASN A 531 10.84 -11.31 -1.80
CA ASN A 531 10.22 -11.13 -3.11
C ASN A 531 8.91 -11.92 -3.24
N THR A 532 8.87 -13.13 -2.70
CA THR A 532 7.67 -13.98 -2.71
C THR A 532 6.58 -13.39 -1.82
N GLY A 533 6.95 -12.88 -0.63
CA GLY A 533 6.02 -12.19 0.26
C GLY A 533 5.43 -10.91 -0.35
N ILE A 534 6.25 -10.09 -1.02
CA ILE A 534 5.77 -8.90 -1.75
C ILE A 534 4.77 -9.32 -2.84
N GLN A 535 5.03 -10.41 -3.56
CA GLN A 535 4.11 -10.92 -4.58
C GLN A 535 2.81 -11.48 -4.00
N ASP A 536 2.84 -12.09 -2.81
CA ASP A 536 1.62 -12.50 -2.10
C ASP A 536 0.76 -11.28 -1.76
N ALA A 537 1.37 -10.26 -1.16
CA ALA A 537 0.71 -9.00 -0.83
C ALA A 537 0.11 -8.33 -2.08
N TRP A 538 0.87 -8.28 -3.17
CA TRP A 538 0.45 -7.74 -4.46
C TRP A 538 -0.77 -8.47 -5.04
N ASN A 539 -0.77 -9.81 -4.98
CA ASN A 539 -1.88 -10.63 -5.46
C ASN A 539 -3.14 -10.50 -4.59
N LEU A 540 -2.99 -10.46 -3.26
CA LEU A 540 -4.10 -10.44 -2.33
C LEU A 540 -4.77 -9.05 -2.24
N ALA A 541 -4.00 -7.97 -2.26
CA ALA A 541 -4.50 -6.63 -1.91
C ALA A 541 -5.59 -6.11 -2.87
N TRP A 542 -5.47 -6.34 -4.18
CA TRP A 542 -6.51 -5.90 -5.13
C TRP A 542 -7.81 -6.70 -4.96
N LYS A 543 -7.71 -7.98 -4.58
CA LYS A 543 -8.86 -8.85 -4.31
C LYS A 543 -9.58 -8.41 -3.04
N LEU A 544 -8.82 -8.11 -1.98
CA LEU A 544 -9.35 -7.53 -0.74
C LEU A 544 -10.04 -6.20 -0.99
N ALA A 545 -9.45 -5.32 -1.81
CA ALA A 545 -10.06 -4.02 -2.11
C ALA A 545 -11.44 -4.16 -2.78
N LEU A 546 -11.58 -5.08 -3.75
CA LEU A 546 -12.88 -5.36 -4.37
C LEU A 546 -13.88 -5.97 -3.38
N ALA A 547 -13.41 -6.82 -2.47
CA ALA A 547 -14.25 -7.43 -1.44
C ALA A 547 -14.75 -6.41 -0.41
N VAL A 548 -13.87 -5.52 0.06
CA VAL A 548 -14.22 -4.43 0.98
C VAL A 548 -15.26 -3.48 0.39
N ARG A 549 -15.15 -3.19 -0.92
CA ARG A 549 -16.11 -2.36 -1.66
C ARG A 549 -17.42 -3.08 -1.97
N GLY A 550 -17.53 -4.38 -1.70
CA GLY A 550 -18.74 -5.16 -1.97
C GLY A 550 -18.97 -5.48 -3.45
N VAL A 551 -17.96 -5.33 -4.30
CA VAL A 551 -18.06 -5.60 -5.76
C VAL A 551 -17.36 -6.90 -6.18
N ALA A 552 -16.66 -7.58 -5.27
CA ALA A 552 -16.02 -8.86 -5.54
C ALA A 552 -17.03 -9.98 -5.80
N ALA A 553 -16.72 -10.85 -6.76
CA ALA A 553 -17.41 -12.12 -6.92
C ALA A 553 -17.12 -13.07 -5.74
N PRO A 554 -18.04 -13.99 -5.38
CA PRO A 554 -17.88 -14.86 -4.20
C PRO A 554 -16.59 -15.70 -4.18
N GLY A 555 -16.08 -16.12 -5.34
CA GLY A 555 -14.86 -16.93 -5.44
C GLY A 555 -13.54 -16.14 -5.48
N LEU A 556 -13.60 -14.80 -5.50
CA LEU A 556 -12.43 -13.97 -5.78
C LEU A 556 -11.35 -14.13 -4.70
N LEU A 557 -11.69 -14.05 -3.42
CA LEU A 557 -10.70 -14.17 -2.35
C LEU A 557 -10.09 -15.58 -2.26
N ALA A 558 -10.89 -16.62 -2.50
CA ALA A 558 -10.42 -18.00 -2.51
C ALA A 558 -9.33 -18.24 -3.58
N SER A 559 -9.37 -17.49 -4.68
CA SER A 559 -8.33 -17.56 -5.72
C SER A 559 -6.93 -17.18 -5.22
N TYR A 560 -6.79 -16.44 -4.12
CA TYR A 560 -5.47 -16.13 -3.55
C TYR A 560 -4.69 -17.40 -3.22
N GLU A 561 -5.33 -18.36 -2.53
CA GLU A 561 -4.70 -19.63 -2.20
C GLU A 561 -4.43 -20.45 -3.48
N THR A 562 -5.44 -20.56 -4.36
CA THR A 562 -5.31 -21.31 -5.62
C THR A 562 -4.15 -20.83 -6.48
N GLU A 563 -3.88 -19.52 -6.47
CA GLU A 563 -2.81 -18.92 -7.25
C GLU A 563 -1.46 -18.95 -6.53
N ARG A 564 -1.41 -18.57 -5.25
CA ARG A 564 -0.14 -18.31 -4.55
C ARG A 564 0.45 -19.52 -3.86
N ARG A 565 -0.37 -20.39 -3.28
CA ARG A 565 0.14 -21.55 -2.53
C ARG A 565 0.93 -22.53 -3.40
N PRO A 566 0.47 -22.96 -4.59
CA PRO A 566 1.25 -23.84 -5.45
C PRO A 566 2.58 -23.22 -5.89
N LYS A 567 2.61 -21.90 -6.11
CA LYS A 567 3.83 -21.18 -6.51
C LYS A 567 4.81 -21.02 -5.34
N GLY A 568 4.29 -20.75 -4.14
CA GLY A 568 5.07 -20.80 -2.91
C GLY A 568 5.71 -22.18 -2.71
N GLU A 569 4.97 -23.26 -2.93
CA GLU A 569 5.48 -24.63 -2.80
C GLU A 569 6.60 -24.93 -3.80
N GLU A 570 6.43 -24.54 -5.07
CA GLU A 570 7.47 -24.64 -6.10
C GLU A 570 8.75 -23.88 -5.70
N ILE A 571 8.60 -22.65 -5.21
CA ILE A 571 9.70 -21.79 -4.78
C ILE A 571 10.42 -22.38 -3.57
N VAL A 572 9.70 -22.83 -2.52
CA VAL A 572 10.27 -23.52 -1.36
C VAL A 572 11.07 -24.73 -1.81
N GLY A 573 10.46 -25.61 -2.62
CA GLY A 573 11.09 -26.85 -3.07
C GLY A 573 12.37 -26.60 -3.87
N ARG A 574 12.36 -25.56 -4.73
CA ARG A 574 13.55 -25.16 -5.49
C ARG A 574 14.64 -24.56 -4.60
N ALA A 575 14.29 -23.64 -3.69
CA ALA A 575 15.25 -23.03 -2.77
C ALA A 575 15.92 -24.08 -1.86
N VAL A 576 15.17 -25.11 -1.45
CA VAL A 576 15.71 -26.30 -0.76
C VAL A 576 16.71 -27.03 -1.65
N ARG A 577 16.35 -27.39 -2.89
CA ARG A 577 17.30 -28.07 -3.81
C ARG A 577 18.58 -27.27 -4.03
N MET A 578 18.47 -25.96 -4.31
CA MET A 578 19.63 -25.07 -4.50
C MET A 578 20.54 -24.99 -3.25
N ALA A 579 19.99 -25.17 -2.06
CA ALA A 579 20.78 -25.20 -0.83
C ALA A 579 21.52 -26.53 -0.62
N PHE A 580 21.05 -27.62 -1.23
CA PHE A 580 21.54 -29.00 -1.01
C PHE A 580 22.30 -29.61 -2.21
N THR A 581 22.19 -29.07 -3.43
CA THR A 581 22.77 -29.69 -4.64
C THR A 581 23.50 -28.67 -5.53
N ASP A 582 24.47 -29.16 -6.31
CA ASP A 582 25.15 -28.43 -7.41
C ASP A 582 24.37 -28.48 -8.73
N GLU A 583 23.11 -28.92 -8.69
CA GLU A 583 22.24 -29.02 -9.86
C GLU A 583 21.75 -27.63 -10.29
N LEU A 584 22.67 -26.85 -10.84
CA LEU A 584 22.31 -25.83 -11.82
C LEU A 584 21.97 -26.57 -13.11
N ASP A 585 20.76 -26.41 -13.63
CA ASP A 585 20.43 -26.86 -14.98
C ASP A 585 21.22 -25.98 -15.97
N ARG A 586 22.35 -26.52 -16.44
CA ARG A 586 23.31 -25.78 -17.28
C ARG A 586 22.83 -25.65 -18.72
N GLU A 587 21.73 -26.28 -19.11
CA GLU A 587 21.27 -26.31 -20.50
C GLU A 587 20.50 -25.03 -20.90
N ASP A 588 19.85 -24.32 -19.97
CA ASP A 588 19.14 -23.06 -20.24
C ASP A 588 19.23 -22.05 -19.07
N LEU A 589 20.43 -21.50 -18.88
CA LEU A 589 20.74 -20.51 -17.83
C LEU A 589 19.80 -19.29 -17.86
N LYS A 590 19.43 -18.82 -19.05
CA LYS A 590 18.54 -17.66 -19.18
C LYS A 590 17.16 -17.98 -18.61
N ARG A 591 16.58 -19.12 -18.98
CA ARG A 591 15.28 -19.53 -18.45
C ARG A 591 15.31 -19.72 -16.94
N GLN A 592 16.38 -20.32 -16.41
CA GLN A 592 16.56 -20.44 -14.97
C GLN A 592 16.53 -19.08 -14.28
N PHE A 593 17.32 -18.11 -14.76
CA PHE A 593 17.34 -16.76 -14.21
C PHE A 593 15.96 -16.10 -14.26
N LEU A 594 15.26 -16.19 -15.40
CA LEU A 594 13.91 -15.64 -15.53
C LEU A 594 12.92 -16.29 -14.55
N GLN A 595 13.04 -17.59 -14.28
CA GLN A 595 12.20 -18.29 -13.30
C GLN A 595 12.56 -17.90 -11.86
N GLU A 596 13.84 -17.69 -11.54
CA GLU A 596 14.29 -17.25 -10.22
C GLU A 596 13.88 -15.80 -9.92
N MET A 597 13.92 -14.94 -10.94
CA MET A 597 13.47 -13.54 -10.86
C MET A 597 11.94 -13.37 -10.99
N SER A 598 11.19 -14.48 -10.94
CA SER A 598 9.73 -14.53 -11.07
C SER A 598 9.16 -13.92 -12.36
N MET A 599 9.96 -13.84 -13.42
CA MET A 599 9.53 -13.32 -14.72
C MET A 599 8.67 -14.32 -15.49
N LEU A 600 8.77 -15.62 -15.17
CA LEU A 600 7.97 -16.71 -15.77
C LEU A 600 6.78 -17.14 -14.90
N LEU A 601 6.41 -16.34 -13.90
CA LEU A 601 5.28 -16.63 -13.04
C LEU A 601 3.98 -16.68 -13.87
N SER A 602 3.24 -17.77 -13.71
CA SER A 602 1.97 -17.99 -14.40
C SER A 602 0.92 -18.59 -13.48
N TYR A 603 -0.29 -18.06 -13.57
CA TYR A 603 -1.51 -18.53 -12.90
C TYR A 603 -2.45 -19.22 -13.88
N SER A 604 -1.91 -20.02 -14.80
CA SER A 604 -2.69 -20.72 -15.84
C SER A 604 -3.82 -21.60 -15.30
N ASP A 605 -3.67 -22.09 -14.07
CA ASP A 605 -4.66 -22.94 -13.39
C ASP A 605 -5.66 -22.13 -12.54
N SER A 606 -5.57 -20.80 -12.59
CA SER A 606 -6.47 -19.92 -11.82
C SER A 606 -7.91 -20.03 -12.32
N PRO A 607 -8.91 -20.05 -11.43
CA PRO A 607 -10.31 -19.98 -11.82
C PRO A 607 -10.69 -18.63 -12.42
N LEU A 608 -9.82 -17.61 -12.34
CA LEU A 608 -10.09 -16.27 -12.85
C LEU A 608 -9.69 -16.09 -14.32
N VAL A 609 -8.98 -17.06 -14.90
CA VAL A 609 -8.40 -16.90 -16.24
C VAL A 609 -9.22 -17.61 -17.32
N GLY A 610 -9.21 -17.09 -18.55
CA GLY A 610 -9.94 -17.71 -19.66
C GLY A 610 -9.52 -17.25 -21.04
N GLU A 611 -9.92 -17.99 -22.07
CA GLU A 611 -9.73 -17.60 -23.47
C GLU A 611 -10.93 -17.96 -24.35
N SER A 612 -11.17 -17.15 -25.39
CA SER A 612 -12.11 -17.46 -26.47
C SER A 612 -11.42 -17.26 -27.83
N VAL A 613 -11.06 -18.34 -28.50
CA VAL A 613 -10.32 -18.28 -29.78
C VAL A 613 -11.01 -19.12 -30.86
N SER A 614 -11.05 -18.59 -32.09
CA SER A 614 -11.64 -19.28 -33.25
C SER A 614 -10.84 -20.51 -33.71
N ALA A 615 -9.56 -20.57 -33.35
CA ALA A 615 -8.68 -21.70 -33.61
C ALA A 615 -7.63 -21.84 -32.49
N PRO A 616 -7.15 -23.05 -32.15
CA PRO A 616 -6.21 -23.29 -31.04
C PRO A 616 -4.89 -22.52 -31.12
N LYS A 617 -4.51 -22.02 -32.31
CA LYS A 617 -3.27 -21.26 -32.55
C LYS A 617 -3.53 -19.81 -32.97
N ALA A 618 -4.75 -19.30 -32.82
CA ALA A 618 -5.11 -17.95 -33.28
C ALA A 618 -4.25 -16.86 -32.64
N LEU A 619 -3.94 -17.00 -31.34
CA LEU A 619 -3.04 -16.13 -30.56
C LEU A 619 -1.72 -16.83 -30.22
N ALA A 620 -1.25 -17.74 -31.07
CA ALA A 620 0.02 -18.43 -30.85
C ALA A 620 1.19 -17.43 -30.84
N GLY A 621 2.04 -17.50 -29.82
CA GLY A 621 3.17 -16.58 -29.63
C GLY A 621 2.89 -15.45 -28.63
N GLY A 622 1.62 -15.16 -28.32
CA GLY A 622 1.24 -14.22 -27.26
C GLY A 622 1.16 -14.85 -25.86
N PRO A 623 1.16 -14.03 -24.80
CA PRO A 623 1.04 -14.50 -23.42
C PRO A 623 -0.32 -15.19 -23.21
N LYS A 624 -0.32 -16.32 -22.50
CA LYS A 624 -1.54 -17.07 -22.19
C LYS A 624 -2.27 -16.49 -20.98
N PRO A 625 -3.56 -16.77 -20.80
CA PRO A 625 -4.25 -16.44 -19.57
C PRO A 625 -3.51 -17.05 -18.37
N GLY A 626 -3.27 -16.23 -17.35
CA GLY A 626 -2.44 -16.55 -16.19
C GLY A 626 -1.00 -16.06 -16.30
N ASP A 627 -0.45 -15.89 -17.50
CA ASP A 627 0.93 -15.43 -17.66
C ASP A 627 1.06 -13.95 -17.28
N ARG A 628 2.25 -13.58 -16.80
CA ARG A 628 2.66 -12.18 -16.69
C ARG A 628 2.56 -11.49 -18.06
N ALA A 629 1.91 -10.33 -18.11
CA ALA A 629 1.81 -9.51 -19.32
C ALA A 629 3.19 -8.91 -19.66
N PRO A 630 3.78 -9.20 -20.85
CA PRO A 630 5.02 -8.60 -21.28
C PRO A 630 4.85 -7.11 -21.58
N ASP A 631 5.87 -6.31 -21.29
CA ASP A 631 5.87 -4.90 -21.67
C ASP A 631 6.23 -4.72 -23.16
N VAL A 632 5.87 -3.57 -23.73
CA VAL A 632 6.30 -3.13 -25.08
C VAL A 632 6.57 -1.63 -25.06
N GLY A 633 7.61 -1.16 -25.75
CA GLY A 633 8.14 0.20 -25.59
C GLY A 633 7.78 1.21 -26.70
N GLY A 634 7.11 0.76 -27.77
CA GLY A 634 6.90 1.54 -28.99
C GLY A 634 5.54 2.22 -29.17
N LEU A 635 4.66 2.25 -28.16
CA LEU A 635 3.29 2.73 -28.32
C LEU A 635 3.22 4.26 -28.50
N ARG A 636 2.25 4.76 -29.26
CA ARG A 636 2.08 6.20 -29.55
C ARG A 636 0.67 6.69 -29.25
N ARG A 637 0.55 7.85 -28.61
CA ARG A 637 -0.74 8.50 -28.35
C ARG A 637 -0.73 9.92 -28.93
N ARG A 638 -1.83 10.31 -29.57
CA ARG A 638 -1.98 11.66 -30.12
C ARG A 638 -1.75 12.71 -29.02
N GLY A 639 -0.88 13.68 -29.31
CA GLY A 639 -0.52 14.75 -28.37
C GLY A 639 0.61 14.40 -27.39
N VAL A 640 1.11 13.17 -27.39
CA VAL A 640 2.27 12.75 -26.57
C VAL A 640 3.52 12.74 -27.43
N GLY A 641 4.55 13.50 -27.02
CA GLY A 641 5.78 13.68 -27.79
C GLY A 641 6.81 12.54 -27.68
N HIS A 642 6.62 11.60 -26.75
CA HIS A 642 7.50 10.46 -26.52
C HIS A 642 6.73 9.13 -26.72
N PRO A 643 7.41 8.00 -26.99
CA PRO A 643 6.74 6.70 -26.98
C PRO A 643 6.25 6.36 -25.56
N LEU A 644 5.21 5.54 -25.50
CA LEU A 644 4.64 4.99 -24.28
C LEU A 644 5.00 3.52 -24.18
N ARG A 645 5.17 3.05 -22.95
CA ARG A 645 5.21 1.62 -22.63
C ARG A 645 3.79 1.07 -22.48
N LEU A 646 3.60 -0.24 -22.65
CA LEU A 646 2.33 -0.85 -22.28
C LEU A 646 2.08 -0.69 -20.78
N PHE A 647 3.13 -0.76 -19.96
CA PHE A 647 3.01 -0.52 -18.53
C PHE A 647 2.58 0.90 -18.18
N ASP A 648 2.78 1.90 -19.04
CA ASP A 648 2.18 3.23 -18.82
C ASP A 648 0.65 3.20 -18.89
N LEU A 649 0.08 2.23 -19.62
CA LEU A 649 -1.37 2.05 -19.76
C LEU A 649 -1.95 1.12 -18.70
N THR A 650 -1.21 0.07 -18.30
CA THR A 650 -1.70 -0.98 -17.41
C THR A 650 -1.32 -0.80 -15.94
N ARG A 651 -0.34 0.06 -15.62
CA ARG A 651 0.01 0.37 -14.23
C ARG A 651 -1.13 1.09 -13.53
N GLY A 652 -1.26 0.86 -12.24
CA GLY A 652 -2.29 1.46 -11.40
C GLY A 652 -3.03 0.40 -10.60
N THR A 653 -4.28 0.70 -10.24
CA THR A 653 -5.04 -0.12 -9.30
C THR A 653 -6.18 -0.92 -9.92
N ARG A 654 -6.46 -0.70 -11.21
CA ARG A 654 -7.63 -1.21 -11.94
C ARG A 654 -7.24 -2.29 -12.93
N HIS A 655 -8.24 -3.05 -13.38
CA HIS A 655 -8.06 -3.91 -14.54
C HIS A 655 -7.86 -3.05 -15.78
N THR A 656 -7.21 -3.58 -16.81
CA THR A 656 -7.07 -2.90 -18.10
C THR A 656 -7.52 -3.81 -19.24
N LEU A 657 -8.56 -3.41 -19.96
CA LEU A 657 -8.97 -4.06 -21.20
C LEU A 657 -8.27 -3.39 -22.39
N LEU A 658 -7.45 -4.18 -23.09
CA LEU A 658 -6.81 -3.81 -24.34
C LEU A 658 -7.61 -4.40 -25.49
N ILE A 659 -8.16 -3.54 -26.35
CA ILE A 659 -8.84 -3.94 -27.57
C ILE A 659 -7.88 -3.64 -28.71
N TYR A 660 -7.37 -4.65 -29.39
CA TYR A 660 -6.49 -4.47 -30.55
C TYR A 660 -7.31 -4.52 -31.84
N ALA A 661 -7.06 -3.60 -32.76
CA ALA A 661 -7.67 -3.56 -34.09
C ALA A 661 -6.62 -3.24 -35.16
N ASP A 662 -6.54 -4.06 -36.22
CA ASP A 662 -5.73 -3.74 -37.40
C ASP A 662 -6.56 -3.13 -38.55
N ALA A 663 -5.93 -2.95 -39.72
CA ALA A 663 -6.57 -2.41 -40.91
C ALA A 663 -7.81 -3.19 -41.41
N SER A 664 -8.06 -4.41 -40.93
CA SER A 664 -9.29 -5.14 -41.25
C SER A 664 -10.51 -4.68 -40.47
N ALA A 665 -10.35 -3.84 -39.43
CA ALA A 665 -11.46 -3.34 -38.62
C ALA A 665 -12.26 -2.27 -39.37
N ASP A 666 -13.54 -2.57 -39.63
CA ASP A 666 -14.48 -1.65 -40.27
C ASP A 666 -15.18 -0.73 -39.26
N GLU A 667 -16.03 0.19 -39.75
CA GLU A 667 -16.78 1.13 -38.90
C GLU A 667 -17.72 0.41 -37.92
N ALA A 668 -18.29 -0.74 -38.31
CA ALA A 668 -19.12 -1.55 -37.44
C ALA A 668 -18.33 -2.16 -36.28
N THR A 669 -17.10 -2.63 -36.54
CA THR A 669 -16.17 -3.16 -35.54
C THR A 669 -15.75 -2.08 -34.54
N MET A 670 -15.46 -0.87 -35.04
CA MET A 670 -15.14 0.28 -34.17
C MET A 670 -16.33 0.68 -33.29
N ALA A 671 -17.55 0.72 -33.84
CA ALA A 671 -18.76 0.99 -33.05
C ALA A 671 -19.05 -0.12 -32.02
N ALA A 672 -18.74 -1.38 -32.33
CA ALA A 672 -18.86 -2.49 -31.38
C ALA A 672 -17.86 -2.35 -30.22
N THR A 673 -16.66 -1.85 -30.50
CA THR A 673 -15.60 -1.58 -29.50
C THR A 673 -16.05 -0.52 -28.49
N GLU A 674 -16.66 0.57 -28.95
CA GLU A 674 -17.22 1.63 -28.09
C GLU A 674 -18.34 1.10 -27.18
N LYS A 675 -19.27 0.34 -27.75
CA LYS A 675 -20.35 -0.32 -26.97
C LYS A 675 -19.79 -1.30 -25.93
N LEU A 676 -18.77 -2.07 -26.30
CA LEU A 676 -18.11 -3.00 -25.39
C LEU A 676 -17.43 -2.27 -24.24
N SER A 677 -16.73 -1.17 -24.53
CA SER A 677 -16.06 -0.32 -23.54
C SER A 677 -17.04 0.16 -22.46
N ALA A 678 -18.19 0.72 -22.88
CA ALA A 678 -19.22 1.18 -21.94
C ALA A 678 -19.77 0.03 -21.07
N ALA A 679 -20.14 -1.09 -21.70
CA ALA A 679 -20.71 -2.24 -20.99
C ALA A 679 -19.75 -2.87 -19.98
N VAL A 680 -18.46 -2.94 -20.32
CA VAL A 680 -17.42 -3.50 -19.44
C VAL A 680 -17.14 -2.60 -18.24
N ARG A 681 -17.11 -1.27 -18.44
CA ARG A 681 -16.96 -0.31 -17.34
C ARG A 681 -18.14 -0.37 -16.37
N GLU A 682 -19.36 -0.49 -16.89
CA GLU A 682 -20.57 -0.68 -16.08
C GLU A 682 -20.50 -1.99 -15.27
N GLN A 683 -20.22 -3.12 -15.93
CA GLN A 683 -20.16 -4.43 -15.27
C GLN A 683 -19.07 -4.48 -14.19
N ALA A 684 -17.92 -3.85 -14.43
CA ALA A 684 -16.81 -3.80 -13.47
C ALA A 684 -16.95 -2.66 -12.45
N CYS A 685 -18.10 -1.98 -12.38
CA CYS A 685 -18.34 -0.87 -11.44
C CYS A 685 -17.26 0.24 -11.50
N GLY A 686 -16.71 0.50 -12.69
CA GLY A 686 -15.62 1.47 -12.88
C GLY A 686 -14.21 0.99 -12.47
N GLU A 687 -14.04 -0.29 -12.10
CA GLU A 687 -12.74 -0.89 -11.71
C GLU A 687 -11.91 -1.39 -12.90
N ILE A 688 -12.19 -0.87 -14.09
CA ILE A 688 -11.52 -1.24 -15.33
C ILE A 688 -11.30 -0.02 -16.23
N ASP A 689 -10.07 0.12 -16.71
CA ASP A 689 -9.72 1.05 -17.77
C ASP A 689 -9.77 0.31 -19.12
N VAL A 690 -10.13 1.01 -20.19
CA VAL A 690 -10.29 0.42 -21.52
C VAL A 690 -9.50 1.26 -22.51
N TYR A 691 -8.66 0.61 -23.33
CA TYR A 691 -7.87 1.24 -24.38
C TYR A 691 -8.07 0.53 -25.72
N LEU A 692 -8.17 1.31 -26.79
CA LEU A 692 -8.11 0.81 -28.16
C LEU A 692 -6.67 0.92 -28.68
N LEU A 693 -6.02 -0.22 -28.85
CA LEU A 693 -4.73 -0.33 -29.53
C LEU A 693 -4.97 -0.53 -31.03
N VAL A 694 -4.35 0.28 -31.87
CA VAL A 694 -4.53 0.20 -33.33
C VAL A 694 -3.22 0.02 -34.08
N SER A 695 -3.26 -0.73 -35.18
CA SER A 695 -2.15 -0.73 -36.12
C SER A 695 -2.03 0.63 -36.84
N PRO A 696 -0.86 0.99 -37.37
CA PRO A 696 -0.64 2.31 -38.00
C PRO A 696 -1.53 2.59 -39.22
N ASP A 697 -1.97 1.52 -39.87
CA ASP A 697 -2.81 1.49 -41.06
C ASP A 697 -4.32 1.35 -40.75
N ALA A 698 -4.71 1.19 -39.49
CA ALA A 698 -6.10 1.14 -39.09
C ALA A 698 -6.76 2.53 -39.12
N ARG A 699 -8.00 2.59 -39.59
CA ARG A 699 -8.78 3.83 -39.63
C ARG A 699 -9.44 4.08 -38.28
N VAL A 700 -8.97 5.09 -37.54
CA VAL A 700 -9.57 5.50 -36.26
C VAL A 700 -10.61 6.60 -36.50
N LEU A 701 -11.83 6.40 -35.99
CA LEU A 701 -12.87 7.43 -36.02
C LEU A 701 -12.54 8.58 -35.07
N SER A 702 -12.88 9.81 -35.46
CA SER A 702 -12.70 10.98 -34.57
C SER A 702 -13.64 10.87 -33.37
N LEU A 703 -13.14 11.16 -32.16
CA LEU A 703 -13.90 11.19 -30.90
C LEU A 703 -14.41 9.83 -30.35
N LEU A 704 -13.79 8.71 -30.73
CA LEU A 704 -14.11 7.40 -30.17
C LEU A 704 -13.76 7.33 -28.66
N ASP A 705 -14.68 6.80 -27.84
CA ASP A 705 -14.41 6.31 -26.48
C ASP A 705 -14.43 4.77 -26.54
N PRO A 706 -13.30 4.06 -26.40
CA PRO A 706 -12.14 4.33 -25.53
C PRO A 706 -10.98 5.13 -26.14
N PRO A 707 -10.06 5.67 -25.29
CA PRO A 707 -8.82 6.30 -25.76
C PRO A 707 -8.02 5.40 -26.70
N ALA A 708 -7.63 5.95 -27.85
CA ALA A 708 -6.84 5.25 -28.86
C ALA A 708 -5.33 5.44 -28.68
N VAL A 709 -4.58 4.36 -28.86
CA VAL A 709 -3.12 4.31 -28.86
C VAL A 709 -2.66 3.49 -30.07
N THR A 710 -1.65 3.96 -30.78
CA THR A 710 -1.13 3.30 -31.99
C THR A 710 0.07 2.42 -31.64
N ASP A 711 0.03 1.16 -32.07
CA ASP A 711 1.17 0.24 -32.10
C ASP A 711 2.05 0.57 -33.31
N HIS A 712 2.79 1.68 -33.22
CA HIS A 712 3.51 2.27 -34.36
C HIS A 712 4.52 1.31 -34.99
N GLY A 713 5.24 0.53 -34.17
CA GLY A 713 6.26 -0.42 -34.61
C GLY A 713 5.75 -1.84 -34.84
N GLY A 714 4.49 -2.14 -34.53
CA GLY A 714 3.97 -3.51 -34.56
C GLY A 714 4.52 -4.41 -33.43
N GLU A 715 5.08 -3.80 -32.38
CA GLU A 715 5.72 -4.52 -31.28
C GLU A 715 4.66 -5.22 -30.41
N PHE A 716 3.55 -4.53 -30.12
CA PHE A 716 2.43 -5.16 -29.42
C PHE A 716 1.87 -6.31 -30.25
N ARG A 717 1.67 -6.11 -31.56
CA ARG A 717 1.23 -7.14 -32.49
C ARG A 717 2.11 -8.39 -32.45
N ALA A 718 3.42 -8.21 -32.49
CA ALA A 718 4.38 -9.30 -32.46
C ALA A 718 4.37 -10.03 -31.09
N THR A 719 4.46 -9.28 -30.00
CA THR A 719 4.57 -9.81 -28.63
C THR A 719 3.27 -10.46 -28.13
N TYR A 720 2.11 -9.92 -28.51
CA TYR A 720 0.80 -10.44 -28.10
C TYR A 720 0.17 -11.39 -29.13
N GLY A 721 0.84 -11.63 -30.26
CA GLY A 721 0.40 -12.55 -31.31
C GLY A 721 -0.93 -12.18 -31.94
N VAL A 722 -1.32 -10.90 -31.93
CA VAL A 722 -2.63 -10.45 -32.40
C VAL A 722 -2.66 -10.22 -33.91
N ARG A 723 -3.82 -10.54 -34.52
CA ARG A 723 -4.17 -10.28 -35.93
C ARG A 723 -5.66 -9.99 -36.01
N GLY A 724 -6.10 -9.09 -36.87
CA GLY A 724 -7.50 -8.65 -36.89
C GLY A 724 -7.89 -7.90 -35.61
N THR A 725 -9.07 -8.20 -35.07
CA THR A 725 -9.58 -7.61 -33.81
C THR A 725 -9.52 -8.60 -32.66
N ALA A 726 -8.78 -8.25 -31.61
CA ALA A 726 -8.49 -9.12 -30.46
C ALA A 726 -8.70 -8.41 -29.12
N LEU A 727 -8.87 -9.18 -28.05
CA LEU A 727 -8.98 -8.68 -26.68
C LEU A 727 -7.85 -9.25 -25.81
N TYR A 728 -7.29 -8.42 -24.93
CA TYR A 728 -6.50 -8.83 -23.77
C TYR A 728 -6.98 -8.06 -22.53
N LEU A 729 -7.43 -8.80 -21.52
CA LEU A 729 -7.72 -8.26 -20.20
C LEU A 729 -6.51 -8.47 -19.31
N ILE A 730 -5.92 -7.39 -18.83
CA ILE A 730 -4.81 -7.40 -17.86
C ILE A 730 -5.37 -7.10 -16.48
N ARG A 731 -5.04 -7.96 -15.51
CA ARG A 731 -5.41 -7.79 -14.10
C ARG A 731 -4.60 -6.67 -13.44
N PRO A 732 -5.05 -6.11 -12.30
CA PRO A 732 -4.30 -5.12 -11.53
C PRO A 732 -2.93 -5.62 -11.07
N ASP A 733 -2.72 -6.94 -11.03
CA ASP A 733 -1.45 -7.54 -10.67
C ASP A 733 -0.52 -7.80 -11.87
N GLY A 734 -0.87 -7.33 -13.07
CA GLY A 734 -0.06 -7.40 -14.28
C GLY A 734 -0.05 -8.77 -14.98
N HIS A 735 -1.02 -9.64 -14.69
CA HIS A 735 -1.20 -10.92 -15.37
C HIS A 735 -2.37 -10.87 -16.35
N VAL A 736 -2.30 -11.67 -17.41
CA VAL A 736 -3.40 -11.81 -18.38
C VAL A 736 -4.56 -12.55 -17.70
N GLY A 737 -5.70 -11.88 -17.52
CA GLY A 737 -6.94 -12.49 -17.03
C GLY A 737 -7.72 -13.16 -18.16
N PHE A 738 -7.86 -12.51 -19.29
CA PHE A 738 -8.63 -13.04 -20.41
C PHE A 738 -8.05 -12.62 -21.75
N ARG A 739 -8.23 -13.43 -22.79
CA ARG A 739 -7.94 -13.02 -24.17
C ARG A 739 -8.94 -13.61 -25.16
N SER A 740 -9.18 -12.90 -26.27
CA SER A 740 -9.99 -13.45 -27.35
C SER A 740 -9.51 -13.06 -28.74
N LEU A 741 -9.74 -13.95 -29.70
CA LEU A 741 -9.60 -13.66 -31.13
C LEU A 741 -10.55 -14.58 -31.95
N PRO A 742 -11.61 -14.06 -32.61
CA PRO A 742 -12.00 -12.64 -32.73
C PRO A 742 -12.49 -12.04 -31.41
N LEU A 743 -12.98 -10.79 -31.46
CA LEU A 743 -13.66 -10.15 -30.35
C LEU A 743 -14.87 -11.00 -29.91
N ASP A 744 -14.87 -11.42 -28.65
CA ASP A 744 -15.96 -12.17 -28.02
C ASP A 744 -16.41 -11.48 -26.73
N ALA A 745 -17.42 -10.63 -26.88
CA ALA A 745 -17.95 -9.83 -25.78
C ALA A 745 -18.67 -10.68 -24.73
N ASP A 746 -19.32 -11.79 -25.13
CA ASP A 746 -20.04 -12.66 -24.20
C ASP A 746 -19.08 -13.46 -23.32
N ALA A 747 -18.03 -14.03 -23.92
CA ALA A 747 -16.98 -14.72 -23.16
C ALA A 747 -16.23 -13.76 -22.22
N LEU A 748 -15.94 -12.53 -22.66
CA LEU A 748 -15.35 -11.51 -21.77
C LEU A 748 -16.28 -11.21 -20.59
N ARG A 749 -17.57 -10.97 -20.84
CA ARG A 749 -18.55 -10.72 -19.76
C ARG A 749 -18.65 -11.89 -18.79
N ALA A 750 -18.60 -13.12 -19.30
CA ALA A 750 -18.59 -14.32 -18.47
C ALA A 750 -17.34 -14.38 -17.58
N ASN A 751 -16.16 -14.10 -18.13
CA ASN A 751 -14.92 -14.05 -17.36
C ASN A 751 -14.95 -12.92 -16.30
N LEU A 752 -15.44 -11.73 -16.64
CA LEU A 752 -15.56 -10.62 -15.69
C LEU A 752 -16.47 -10.96 -14.48
N ARG A 753 -17.49 -11.82 -14.64
CA ARG A 753 -18.33 -12.28 -13.51
C ARG A 753 -17.59 -13.17 -12.50
N LEU A 754 -16.43 -13.71 -12.88
CA LEU A 754 -15.56 -14.46 -11.96
C LEU A 754 -14.81 -13.52 -11.00
N VAL A 755 -14.71 -12.24 -11.36
CA VAL A 755 -14.02 -11.20 -10.58
C VAL A 755 -15.02 -10.25 -9.92
N PHE A 756 -16.04 -9.82 -10.65
CA PHE A 756 -17.02 -8.83 -10.22
C PHE A 756 -18.39 -9.47 -9.97
N GLY A 757 -18.91 -9.32 -8.74
CA GLY A 757 -20.16 -9.94 -8.29
C GLY A 757 -21.45 -9.29 -8.79
N GLY A 758 -21.34 -8.18 -9.55
CA GLY A 758 -22.45 -7.27 -9.83
C GLY A 758 -22.78 -6.41 -8.60
N ALA A 759 -23.07 -5.11 -8.81
CA ALA A 759 -23.51 -4.25 -7.72
C ALA A 759 -24.82 -4.80 -7.13
N ARG A 760 -24.86 -5.00 -5.80
CA ARG A 760 -26.11 -5.27 -5.08
C ARG A 760 -26.96 -4.02 -4.97
#